data_AF-A0A1V5HUF4-F1
#
_entry.id   AF-A0A1V5HUF4-F1
#
_cell.length_a   1.000
_cell.length_b   1.000
_cell.length_c   1.000
_cell.angle_alpha   90.00
_cell.angle_beta   90.00
_cell.angle_gamma   90.00
#
_symmetry.space_group_name_H-M   'P 1'
#
loop_
_entity.id
_entity.type
_entity.pdbx_description
1 polymer ?
#
loop_
_entity_poly.entity_id
_entity_poly.type
_entity_poly.pdbx_seq_one_letter_code
_entity_poly.pdbx_strand_id
1 'polypeptide(L)'
;MQDSFKLRIGLVDNIVWILLAAFFAACALWVPAFASRVNLVNILYHTAIMSMLVLAQGFVLMSGHLDLSIDSVLAFAPGMAVLLATRWFPDLPGGPWATILLTLGIGALVGLFNGLCVARLGMNAFMLTLSVSIILRGLVLFFIPLSIFPLDPVYSFLGKARIEQLGGIPAAIPATFFIYFFFHVLIKHTVLGRNYLATGGNARAAYIAGIDTKRMVVLGFVAAGILSAVAGMLAAGRQDSVSNTMGSGMTLLAFAGALLGGTSMSGGKGSAFGMLGGALLLGMFANALNLLGVKVTLIHAAQGALILVAILLDRVRIFIRGAMLRREQAAKLEGGDGMKKRALPCTLAALLAALSISAAGVADADAGRPVVGMIIKEPTAPYIQAFIKGAEEEAARAGADLMIRDGEGDSIKIMEIIDTYMARGIDAFILGGAVDLRALVPGIRRLNEAGIPVAAIDTSPEGGVVDYFLSFDLAQSSAKAARLFVDGIRARNGGAVPEGVVLEIIGDSADMFCHSCTEGFMSVLSQYPQIEVAQGEGKWNNTDSNAIASDLLTRFGGRVLGIYVQTPDIMGPGVVAAIEAAGLKAKDFGICGICIGPEGLDLIRNGKMLGAVAQPAYDAAALAVRYLVDGLRGNPIPAIWSPAEVVRNPWADDGAFVVLQGPLVPQEVSPDDPRLWENMQAE
;
A
#
# COMPACT_ATOMS: atom_id res chain seq x y z
N MET A 1 -14.58 15.51 33.33
CA MET A 1 -13.63 15.36 32.20
C MET A 1 -13.88 14.08 31.38
N GLN A 2 -14.19 12.93 32.02
CA GLN A 2 -14.57 11.68 31.32
C GLN A 2 -15.82 11.78 30.44
N ASP A 3 -16.86 12.52 30.85
CA ASP A 3 -18.13 12.58 30.08
C ASP A 3 -18.00 13.38 28.77
N SER A 4 -17.27 14.50 28.78
CA SER A 4 -16.98 15.28 27.57
C SER A 4 -16.14 14.49 26.55
N PHE A 5 -15.25 13.61 27.03
CA PHE A 5 -14.42 12.75 26.20
C PHE A 5 -15.23 11.62 25.54
N LYS A 6 -16.06 10.91 26.32
CA LYS A 6 -16.98 9.88 25.80
C LYS A 6 -17.96 10.47 24.78
N LEU A 7 -18.45 11.69 25.04
CA LEU A 7 -19.33 12.40 24.12
C LEU A 7 -18.63 12.74 22.78
N ARG A 8 -17.39 13.23 22.83
CA ARG A 8 -16.60 13.56 21.62
C ARG A 8 -16.27 12.32 20.79
N ILE A 9 -15.91 11.20 21.42
CA ILE A 9 -15.69 9.93 20.70
C ILE A 9 -17.02 9.42 20.10
N GLY A 10 -18.11 9.46 20.87
CA GLY A 10 -19.43 9.07 20.36
C GLY A 10 -19.88 9.87 19.14
N LEU A 11 -19.58 11.18 19.10
CA LEU A 11 -19.84 12.05 17.94
C LEU A 11 -18.97 11.67 16.73
N VAL A 12 -17.69 11.43 16.92
CA VAL A 12 -16.78 11.00 15.85
C VAL A 12 -17.17 9.62 15.31
N ASP A 13 -17.68 8.73 16.18
CA ASP A 13 -18.10 7.39 15.78
C ASP A 13 -19.44 7.36 15.02
N ASN A 14 -20.27 8.39 15.19
CA ASN A 14 -21.57 8.54 14.51
C ASN A 14 -21.60 9.70 13.51
N ILE A 15 -20.44 10.18 13.05
CA ILE A 15 -20.31 11.32 12.14
C ILE A 15 -21.14 11.12 10.85
N VAL A 16 -21.28 9.88 10.38
CA VAL A 16 -22.06 9.56 9.18
C VAL A 16 -23.54 9.95 9.31
N TRP A 17 -24.12 9.81 10.51
CA TRP A 17 -25.52 10.18 10.74
C TRP A 17 -25.71 11.69 10.79
N ILE A 18 -24.71 12.41 11.28
CA ILE A 18 -24.69 13.87 11.27
C ILE A 18 -24.58 14.37 9.82
N LEU A 19 -23.66 13.79 9.03
CA LEU A 19 -23.52 14.10 7.62
C LEU A 19 -24.80 13.79 6.84
N LEU A 20 -25.42 12.64 7.10
CA LEU A 20 -26.67 12.23 6.48
C LEU A 20 -27.81 13.22 6.82
N ALA A 21 -27.96 13.58 8.09
CA ALA A 21 -29.00 14.53 8.53
C ALA A 21 -28.77 15.93 7.97
N ALA A 22 -27.53 16.42 7.95
CA ALA A 22 -27.17 17.70 7.38
C ALA A 22 -27.43 17.74 5.86
N PHE A 23 -27.01 16.69 5.16
CA PHE A 23 -27.25 16.54 3.72
C PHE A 23 -28.75 16.43 3.41
N PHE A 24 -29.50 15.66 4.21
CA PHE A 24 -30.96 15.59 4.11
C PHE A 24 -31.60 16.97 4.23
N ALA A 25 -31.24 17.73 5.27
CA ALA A 25 -31.82 19.05 5.51
C ALA A 25 -31.50 20.01 4.36
N ALA A 26 -30.27 20.02 3.85
CA ALA A 26 -29.89 20.83 2.71
C ALA A 26 -30.71 20.48 1.45
N CYS A 27 -30.81 19.20 1.11
CA CYS A 27 -31.60 18.76 -0.04
C CYS A 27 -33.09 19.01 0.13
N ALA A 28 -33.64 18.85 1.34
CA ALA A 28 -35.04 19.12 1.63
C ALA A 28 -35.40 20.61 1.43
N LEU A 29 -34.44 21.52 1.65
CA LEU A 29 -34.61 22.96 1.47
C LEU A 29 -34.40 23.41 0.02
N TRP A 30 -33.44 22.82 -0.69
CA TRP A 30 -32.98 23.34 -1.99
C TRP A 30 -33.37 22.50 -3.20
N VAL A 31 -33.78 21.23 -3.02
CA VAL A 31 -34.17 20.35 -4.12
C VAL A 31 -35.70 20.16 -4.12
N PRO A 32 -36.41 20.64 -5.16
CA PRO A 32 -37.86 20.49 -5.24
C PRO A 32 -38.31 19.03 -5.12
N ALA A 33 -39.37 18.81 -4.35
CA ALA A 33 -39.97 17.49 -4.09
C ALA A 33 -39.04 16.44 -3.45
N PHE A 34 -37.84 16.81 -3.00
CA PHE A 34 -36.89 15.88 -2.39
C PHE A 34 -37.45 15.19 -1.14
N ALA A 35 -38.09 15.95 -0.25
CA ALA A 35 -38.72 15.45 0.97
C ALA A 35 -40.11 14.82 0.74
N SER A 36 -40.57 14.67 -0.53
CA SER A 36 -41.85 14.05 -0.80
C SER A 36 -41.85 12.57 -0.43
N ARG A 37 -42.98 12.04 0.07
CA ARG A 37 -43.11 10.62 0.46
C ARG A 37 -42.68 9.67 -0.66
N VAL A 38 -43.08 9.98 -1.89
CA VAL A 38 -42.74 9.19 -3.09
C VAL A 38 -41.22 9.15 -3.30
N ASN A 39 -40.56 10.30 -3.23
CA ASN A 39 -39.12 10.37 -3.41
C ASN A 39 -38.35 9.68 -2.27
N LEU A 40 -38.79 9.83 -1.02
CA LEU A 40 -38.16 9.16 0.12
C LEU A 40 -38.25 7.63 -0.01
N VAL A 41 -39.40 7.11 -0.43
CA VAL A 41 -39.56 5.67 -0.70
C VAL A 41 -38.66 5.23 -1.86
N ASN A 42 -38.55 6.04 -2.92
CA ASN A 42 -37.66 5.75 -4.04
C ASN A 42 -36.19 5.73 -3.62
N ILE A 43 -35.74 6.70 -2.82
CA ILE A 43 -34.37 6.72 -2.27
C ILE A 43 -34.10 5.43 -1.51
N LEU A 44 -34.95 5.06 -0.55
CA LEU A 44 -34.75 3.86 0.26
C LEU A 44 -34.73 2.59 -0.62
N TYR A 45 -35.61 2.53 -1.61
CA TYR A 45 -35.70 1.39 -2.52
C TYR A 45 -34.50 1.24 -3.45
N HIS A 46 -34.02 2.35 -4.05
CA HIS A 46 -32.82 2.34 -4.87
C HIS A 46 -31.57 2.04 -4.03
N THR A 47 -31.53 2.54 -2.81
CA THR A 47 -30.40 2.33 -1.90
C THR A 47 -30.35 0.91 -1.35
N ALA A 48 -31.46 0.17 -1.31
CA ALA A 48 -31.51 -1.21 -0.81
C ALA A 48 -30.46 -2.12 -1.47
N ILE A 49 -30.29 -2.01 -2.80
CA ILE A 49 -29.30 -2.79 -3.56
C ILE A 49 -27.88 -2.39 -3.18
N MET A 50 -27.58 -1.09 -3.18
CA MET A 50 -26.26 -0.58 -2.80
C MET A 50 -25.93 -0.88 -1.34
N SER A 51 -26.92 -0.91 -0.45
CA SER A 51 -26.73 -1.23 0.96
C SER A 51 -26.24 -2.66 1.15
N MET A 52 -26.76 -3.63 0.39
CA MET A 52 -26.26 -5.01 0.44
C MET A 52 -24.79 -5.09 0.02
N LEU A 53 -24.39 -4.37 -1.04
CA LEU A 53 -22.98 -4.31 -1.46
C LEU A 53 -22.08 -3.57 -0.47
N VAL A 54 -22.55 -2.46 0.10
CA VAL A 54 -21.82 -1.72 1.14
C VAL A 54 -21.58 -2.61 2.36
N LEU A 55 -22.60 -3.37 2.77
CA LEU A 55 -22.48 -4.34 3.86
C LEU A 55 -21.50 -5.46 3.49
N ALA A 56 -21.60 -6.00 2.27
CA ALA A 56 -20.68 -7.04 1.75
C ALA A 56 -19.23 -6.55 1.81
N GLN A 57 -18.96 -5.39 1.23
CA GLN A 57 -17.62 -4.82 1.19
C GLN A 57 -17.09 -4.49 2.58
N GLY A 58 -17.95 -3.96 3.44
CA GLY A 58 -17.57 -3.63 4.79
C GLY A 58 -17.23 -4.85 5.65
N PHE A 59 -17.85 -6.00 5.40
CA PHE A 59 -17.40 -7.25 6.02
C PHE A 59 -15.96 -7.57 5.62
N VAL A 60 -15.63 -7.54 4.33
CA VAL A 60 -14.27 -7.84 3.86
C VAL A 60 -13.26 -6.82 4.42
N LEU A 61 -13.61 -5.53 4.40
CA LEU A 61 -12.78 -4.45 4.97
C LEU A 61 -12.54 -4.62 6.46
N MET A 62 -13.54 -5.06 7.23
CA MET A 62 -13.36 -5.33 8.66
C MET A 62 -12.33 -6.42 8.94
N SER A 63 -12.02 -7.30 7.98
CA SER A 63 -10.94 -8.29 8.08
C SER A 63 -9.58 -7.77 7.60
N GLY A 64 -9.50 -6.54 7.09
CA GLY A 64 -8.28 -5.94 6.53
C GLY A 64 -8.05 -6.23 5.04
N HIS A 65 -9.07 -6.69 4.32
CA HIS A 65 -8.98 -7.04 2.89
C HIS A 65 -9.97 -6.23 2.04
N LEU A 66 -9.82 -6.30 0.72
CA LEU A 66 -10.74 -5.72 -0.26
C LEU A 66 -11.27 -6.82 -1.17
N ASP A 67 -12.57 -6.77 -1.51
CA ASP A 67 -13.15 -7.64 -2.54
C ASP A 67 -13.63 -6.78 -3.72
N LEU A 68 -13.00 -6.95 -4.88
CA LEU A 68 -13.37 -6.26 -6.12
C LEU A 68 -14.37 -7.03 -6.98
N SER A 69 -14.72 -8.26 -6.58
CA SER A 69 -15.63 -9.14 -7.32
C SER A 69 -17.10 -8.96 -6.92
N ILE A 70 -17.40 -8.20 -5.86
CA ILE A 70 -18.74 -8.09 -5.28
C ILE A 70 -19.83 -7.63 -6.26
N ASP A 71 -19.49 -6.79 -7.24
CA ASP A 71 -20.41 -6.31 -8.27
C ASP A 71 -20.61 -7.33 -9.39
N SER A 72 -19.56 -8.05 -9.77
CA SER A 72 -19.62 -9.13 -10.73
C SER A 72 -20.37 -10.33 -10.16
N VAL A 73 -20.26 -10.61 -8.84
CA VAL A 73 -21.08 -11.60 -8.14
C VAL A 73 -22.56 -11.20 -8.15
N LEU A 74 -22.86 -9.90 -7.96
CA LEU A 74 -24.24 -9.37 -8.03
C LEU A 74 -24.90 -9.69 -9.37
N ALA A 75 -24.17 -9.61 -10.49
CA ALA A 75 -24.69 -9.99 -11.80
C ALA A 75 -24.66 -11.51 -12.04
N PHE A 76 -23.54 -12.15 -11.73
CA PHE A 76 -23.27 -13.55 -12.06
C PHE A 76 -24.16 -14.53 -11.29
N ALA A 77 -24.32 -14.36 -9.98
CA ALA A 77 -25.08 -15.29 -9.15
C ALA A 77 -26.56 -15.42 -9.57
N PRO A 78 -27.35 -14.33 -9.67
CA PRO A 78 -28.73 -14.42 -10.16
C PRO A 78 -28.78 -14.79 -11.64
N GLY A 79 -27.83 -14.34 -12.46
CA GLY A 79 -27.76 -14.65 -13.88
C GLY A 79 -27.64 -16.15 -14.16
N MET A 80 -26.68 -16.79 -13.51
CA MET A 80 -26.46 -18.23 -13.66
C MET A 80 -27.61 -19.05 -13.06
N ALA A 81 -28.11 -18.67 -11.88
CA ALA A 81 -29.21 -19.40 -11.24
C ALA A 81 -30.51 -19.35 -12.07
N VAL A 82 -30.86 -18.16 -12.59
CA VAL A 82 -32.05 -18.01 -13.44
C VAL A 82 -31.84 -18.68 -14.80
N LEU A 83 -30.65 -18.58 -15.40
CA LEU A 83 -30.34 -19.28 -16.65
C LEU A 83 -30.48 -20.80 -16.49
N LEU A 84 -29.93 -21.36 -15.40
CA LEU A 84 -30.07 -22.77 -15.04
C LEU A 84 -31.55 -23.17 -14.93
N ALA A 85 -32.34 -22.42 -14.14
CA ALA A 85 -33.73 -22.74 -13.86
C ALA A 85 -34.68 -22.53 -15.06
N THR A 86 -34.29 -21.75 -16.07
CA THR A 86 -35.18 -21.42 -17.21
C THR A 86 -34.77 -22.09 -18.52
N ARG A 87 -33.48 -22.30 -18.76
CA ARG A 87 -32.96 -22.80 -20.05
C ARG A 87 -32.38 -24.19 -19.97
N TRP A 88 -31.61 -24.49 -18.91
CA TRP A 88 -30.87 -25.75 -18.84
C TRP A 88 -31.63 -26.84 -18.08
N PHE A 89 -32.36 -26.46 -17.02
CA PHE A 89 -33.12 -27.37 -16.16
C PHE A 89 -34.48 -26.75 -15.79
N PRO A 90 -35.43 -26.66 -16.74
CA PRO A 90 -36.74 -26.06 -16.49
C PRO A 90 -37.58 -26.83 -15.45
N ASP A 91 -37.37 -28.14 -15.30
CA ASP A 91 -38.09 -28.99 -14.33
C ASP A 91 -37.33 -29.15 -13.00
N LEU A 92 -36.55 -28.14 -12.60
CA LEU A 92 -35.72 -28.22 -11.40
C LEU A 92 -36.58 -28.52 -10.14
N PRO A 93 -36.27 -29.59 -9.39
CA PRO A 93 -37.00 -29.91 -8.16
C PRO A 93 -36.93 -28.76 -7.16
N GLY A 94 -38.08 -28.33 -6.63
CA GLY A 94 -38.18 -27.19 -5.72
C GLY A 94 -38.47 -25.84 -6.39
N GLY A 95 -38.51 -25.79 -7.72
CA GLY A 95 -39.01 -24.64 -8.49
C GLY A 95 -38.31 -23.32 -8.12
N PRO A 96 -39.04 -22.20 -7.99
CA PRO A 96 -38.45 -20.88 -7.74
C PRO A 96 -37.64 -20.78 -6.43
N TRP A 97 -37.97 -21.58 -5.42
CA TRP A 97 -37.22 -21.63 -4.15
C TRP A 97 -35.83 -22.24 -4.36
N ALA A 98 -35.71 -23.25 -5.22
CA ALA A 98 -34.42 -23.81 -5.58
C ALA A 98 -33.55 -22.77 -6.32
N THR A 99 -34.14 -21.95 -7.18
CA THR A 99 -33.44 -20.83 -7.85
C THR A 99 -32.89 -19.82 -6.84
N ILE A 100 -33.65 -19.45 -5.81
CA ILE A 100 -33.17 -18.55 -4.74
C ILE A 100 -31.97 -19.17 -4.01
N LEU A 101 -32.07 -20.45 -3.63
CA LEU A 101 -30.99 -21.16 -2.94
C LEU A 101 -29.74 -21.29 -3.82
N LEU A 102 -29.92 -21.52 -5.12
CA LEU A 102 -28.83 -21.54 -6.10
C LEU A 102 -28.15 -20.18 -6.21
N THR A 103 -28.91 -19.08 -6.29
CA THR A 103 -28.34 -17.73 -6.33
C THR A 103 -27.47 -17.47 -5.10
N LEU A 104 -27.98 -17.77 -3.90
CA LEU A 104 -27.21 -17.63 -2.65
C LEU A 104 -26.00 -18.56 -2.62
N GLY A 105 -26.15 -19.80 -3.09
CA GLY A 105 -25.10 -20.81 -3.15
C GLY A 105 -23.95 -20.41 -4.08
N ILE A 106 -24.25 -19.88 -5.26
CA ILE A 106 -23.23 -19.39 -6.21
C ILE A 106 -22.46 -18.22 -5.60
N GLY A 107 -23.15 -17.26 -4.97
CA GLY A 107 -22.49 -16.18 -4.24
C GLY A 107 -21.58 -16.69 -3.12
N ALA A 108 -22.06 -17.64 -2.32
CA ALA A 108 -21.27 -18.27 -1.25
C ALA A 108 -20.05 -19.03 -1.78
N LEU A 109 -20.16 -19.71 -2.93
CA LEU A 109 -19.07 -20.46 -3.56
C LEU A 109 -17.96 -19.53 -4.07
N VAL A 110 -18.32 -18.42 -4.72
CA VAL A 110 -17.34 -17.42 -5.13
C VAL A 110 -16.65 -16.81 -3.90
N GLY A 111 -17.43 -16.46 -2.88
CA GLY A 111 -16.88 -15.97 -1.61
C GLY A 111 -15.96 -16.98 -0.92
N LEU A 112 -16.32 -18.26 -0.96
CA LEU A 112 -15.50 -19.34 -0.42
C LEU A 112 -14.19 -19.48 -1.20
N PHE A 113 -14.24 -19.44 -2.52
CA PHE A 113 -13.06 -19.48 -3.38
C PHE A 113 -12.12 -18.31 -3.07
N ASN A 114 -12.63 -17.08 -3.07
CA ASN A 114 -11.85 -15.88 -2.73
C ASN A 114 -11.24 -16.00 -1.33
N GLY A 115 -12.06 -16.35 -0.34
CA GLY A 115 -11.64 -16.49 1.04
C GLY A 115 -10.57 -17.56 1.24
N LEU A 116 -10.66 -18.71 0.57
CA LEU A 116 -9.67 -19.79 0.67
C LEU A 116 -8.34 -19.39 0.05
N CYS A 117 -8.37 -18.78 -1.14
CA CYS A 117 -7.16 -18.32 -1.81
C CYS A 117 -6.44 -17.23 -1.00
N VAL A 118 -7.17 -16.28 -0.42
CA VAL A 118 -6.56 -15.26 0.44
C VAL A 118 -6.05 -15.87 1.75
N ALA A 119 -6.90 -16.61 2.48
CA ALA A 119 -6.58 -17.05 3.84
C ALA A 119 -5.62 -18.24 3.92
N ARG A 120 -5.61 -19.14 2.93
CA ARG A 120 -4.79 -20.36 2.95
C ARG A 120 -3.63 -20.32 1.97
N LEU A 121 -3.83 -19.77 0.77
CA LEU A 121 -2.77 -19.68 -0.24
C LEU A 121 -1.93 -18.40 -0.08
N GLY A 122 -2.35 -17.46 0.76
CA GLY A 122 -1.61 -16.21 1.00
C GLY A 122 -1.63 -15.26 -0.19
N MET A 123 -2.60 -15.40 -1.10
CA MET A 123 -2.71 -14.53 -2.27
C MET A 123 -3.15 -13.12 -1.87
N ASN A 124 -2.64 -12.11 -2.57
CA ASN A 124 -3.11 -10.74 -2.42
C ASN A 124 -4.60 -10.63 -2.82
N ALA A 125 -5.45 -10.21 -1.88
CA ALA A 125 -6.89 -10.13 -2.06
C ALA A 125 -7.33 -9.17 -3.19
N PHE A 126 -6.62 -8.05 -3.36
CA PHE A 126 -6.93 -7.09 -4.42
C PHE A 126 -6.76 -7.73 -5.80
N MET A 127 -5.59 -8.31 -6.06
CA MET A 127 -5.28 -8.93 -7.35
C MET A 127 -6.19 -10.12 -7.63
N LEU A 128 -6.37 -11.01 -6.65
CA LEU A 128 -7.24 -12.17 -6.79
C LEU A 128 -8.68 -11.76 -7.13
N THR A 129 -9.26 -10.87 -6.34
CA THR A 129 -10.68 -10.52 -6.51
C THR A 129 -10.91 -9.65 -7.74
N LEU A 130 -9.92 -8.87 -8.19
CA LEU A 130 -9.94 -8.20 -9.49
C LEU A 130 -9.99 -9.22 -10.63
N SER A 131 -9.10 -10.23 -10.60
CA SER A 131 -9.09 -11.30 -11.61
C SER A 131 -10.42 -12.07 -11.63
N VAL A 132 -10.94 -12.44 -10.46
CA VAL A 132 -12.24 -13.10 -10.34
C VAL A 132 -13.37 -12.20 -10.86
N SER A 133 -13.33 -10.89 -10.59
CA SER A 133 -14.32 -9.95 -11.12
C SER A 133 -14.33 -9.95 -12.65
N ILE A 134 -13.16 -9.89 -13.29
CA ILE A 134 -13.02 -9.92 -14.75
C ILE A 134 -13.55 -11.24 -15.32
N ILE A 135 -13.17 -12.38 -14.72
CA ILE A 135 -13.65 -13.71 -15.13
C ILE A 135 -15.17 -13.77 -15.05
N LEU A 136 -15.75 -13.45 -13.89
CA LEU A 136 -17.19 -13.51 -13.69
C LEU A 136 -17.94 -12.58 -14.64
N ARG A 137 -17.42 -11.36 -14.87
CA ARG A 137 -18.00 -10.42 -15.83
C ARG A 137 -17.98 -10.97 -17.26
N GLY A 138 -16.87 -11.57 -17.67
CA GLY A 138 -16.75 -12.24 -18.97
C GLY A 138 -17.75 -13.38 -19.13
N LEU A 139 -17.91 -14.22 -18.09
CA LEU A 139 -18.88 -15.30 -18.08
C LEU A 139 -20.32 -14.79 -18.15
N VAL A 140 -20.66 -13.70 -17.45
CA VAL A 140 -21.98 -13.05 -17.56
C VAL A 140 -22.23 -12.60 -18.99
N LEU A 141 -21.28 -11.92 -19.63
CA LEU A 141 -21.42 -11.47 -21.02
C LEU A 141 -21.58 -12.63 -22.01
N PHE A 142 -20.86 -13.73 -21.78
CA PHE A 142 -20.92 -14.92 -22.62
C PHE A 142 -22.25 -15.67 -22.48
N PHE A 143 -22.68 -15.96 -21.25
CA PHE A 143 -23.88 -16.75 -20.99
C PHE A 143 -25.18 -15.95 -21.08
N ILE A 144 -25.12 -14.62 -20.86
CA ILE A 144 -26.26 -13.71 -20.81
C ILE A 144 -26.04 -12.56 -21.79
N PRO A 145 -25.97 -12.83 -23.11
CA PRO A 145 -25.82 -11.77 -24.11
C PRO A 145 -27.07 -10.88 -24.19
N LEU A 146 -28.24 -11.41 -23.84
CA LEU A 146 -29.51 -10.71 -23.76
C LEU A 146 -30.12 -10.90 -22.36
N SER A 147 -30.87 -9.89 -21.90
CA SER A 147 -31.54 -9.95 -20.60
C SER A 147 -32.51 -11.13 -20.52
N ILE A 148 -32.55 -11.80 -19.37
CA ILE A 148 -33.49 -12.89 -19.10
C ILE A 148 -34.74 -12.31 -18.45
N PHE A 149 -35.90 -12.50 -19.08
CA PHE A 149 -37.22 -12.05 -18.62
C PHE A 149 -38.33 -12.87 -19.30
N PRO A 150 -39.56 -12.91 -18.72
CA PRO A 150 -39.92 -12.45 -17.38
C PRO A 150 -39.36 -13.38 -16.29
N LEU A 151 -39.20 -12.86 -15.07
CA LEU A 151 -38.79 -13.67 -13.92
C LEU A 151 -40.00 -14.30 -13.23
N ASP A 152 -39.78 -15.43 -12.58
CA ASP A 152 -40.81 -16.05 -11.75
C ASP A 152 -41.27 -15.09 -10.63
N PRO A 153 -42.58 -15.00 -10.31
CA PRO A 153 -43.09 -14.10 -9.27
C PRO A 153 -42.49 -14.34 -7.88
N VAL A 154 -42.16 -15.58 -7.52
CA VAL A 154 -41.54 -15.92 -6.23
C VAL A 154 -40.09 -15.42 -6.19
N TYR A 155 -39.36 -15.59 -7.29
CA TYR A 155 -37.97 -15.12 -7.38
C TYR A 155 -37.89 -13.59 -7.38
N SER A 156 -38.76 -12.93 -8.14
CA SER A 156 -38.79 -11.47 -8.24
C SER A 156 -39.42 -10.79 -7.01
N PHE A 157 -40.11 -11.54 -6.14
CA PHE A 157 -40.86 -11.01 -4.99
C PHE A 157 -40.09 -9.98 -4.16
N LEU A 158 -38.87 -10.32 -3.74
CA LEU A 158 -38.09 -9.47 -2.83
C LEU A 158 -37.79 -8.08 -3.43
N GLY A 159 -37.58 -8.02 -4.74
CA GLY A 159 -37.36 -6.76 -5.47
C GLY A 159 -38.67 -6.10 -5.90
N LYS A 160 -39.64 -6.86 -6.42
CA LYS A 160 -40.83 -6.34 -7.12
C LYS A 160 -42.00 -6.02 -6.20
N ALA A 161 -42.20 -6.80 -5.13
CA ALA A 161 -43.40 -6.72 -4.31
C ALA A 161 -43.53 -5.36 -3.59
N ARG A 162 -44.79 -4.94 -3.42
CA ARG A 162 -45.18 -3.73 -2.68
C ARG A 162 -46.15 -4.16 -1.59
N ILE A 163 -45.84 -3.82 -0.33
CA ILE A 163 -46.66 -4.21 0.81
C ILE A 163 -47.75 -3.15 0.98
N GLU A 164 -48.96 -3.47 0.54
CA GLU A 164 -50.11 -2.55 0.58
C GLU A 164 -50.48 -2.12 2.00
N GLN A 165 -50.37 -3.04 2.97
CA GLN A 165 -50.65 -2.78 4.39
C GLN A 165 -49.69 -1.75 5.00
N LEU A 166 -48.52 -1.54 4.42
CA LEU A 166 -47.55 -0.52 4.80
C LEU A 166 -47.65 0.75 3.92
N GLY A 167 -48.76 0.91 3.21
CA GLY A 167 -49.00 2.05 2.32
C GLY A 167 -48.17 2.00 1.04
N GLY A 168 -47.93 0.79 0.51
CA GLY A 168 -47.25 0.55 -0.77
C GLY A 168 -45.73 0.51 -0.71
N ILE A 169 -45.14 0.25 0.46
CA ILE A 169 -43.68 0.21 0.63
C ILE A 169 -43.10 -1.03 -0.07
N PRO A 170 -42.04 -0.88 -0.90
CA PRO A 170 -41.28 -2.00 -1.48
C PRO A 170 -40.79 -3.01 -0.44
N ALA A 171 -41.00 -4.30 -0.68
CA ALA A 171 -40.55 -5.38 0.22
C ALA A 171 -39.02 -5.39 0.43
N ALA A 172 -38.26 -4.88 -0.54
CA ALA A 172 -36.82 -4.70 -0.44
C ALA A 172 -36.39 -3.85 0.77
N ILE A 173 -37.16 -2.82 1.14
CA ILE A 173 -36.81 -1.89 2.21
C ILE A 173 -36.79 -2.61 3.58
N PRO A 174 -37.90 -3.21 4.07
CA PRO A 174 -37.88 -3.93 5.34
C PRO A 174 -36.91 -5.11 5.32
N ALA A 175 -36.72 -5.78 4.18
CA ALA A 175 -35.71 -6.83 4.04
C ALA A 175 -34.29 -6.30 4.27
N THR A 176 -33.92 -5.16 3.68
CA THR A 176 -32.63 -4.50 3.93
C THR A 176 -32.46 -4.17 5.41
N PHE A 177 -33.44 -3.54 6.04
CA PHE A 177 -33.36 -3.22 7.48
C PHE A 177 -33.21 -4.46 8.36
N PHE A 178 -33.94 -5.54 8.04
CA PHE A 178 -33.83 -6.81 8.74
C PHE A 178 -32.43 -7.42 8.62
N ILE A 179 -31.85 -7.44 7.41
CA ILE A 179 -30.49 -7.96 7.17
C ILE A 179 -29.46 -7.13 7.94
N TYR A 180 -29.57 -5.81 7.93
CA TYR A 180 -28.67 -4.94 8.69
C TYR A 180 -28.81 -5.15 10.20
N PHE A 181 -30.04 -5.32 10.69
CA PHE A 181 -30.28 -5.64 12.10
C PHE A 181 -29.66 -6.99 12.47
N PHE A 182 -29.85 -8.02 11.65
CA PHE A 182 -29.24 -9.33 11.83
C PHE A 182 -27.71 -9.25 11.92
N PHE A 183 -27.07 -8.58 10.96
CA PHE A 183 -25.60 -8.42 10.96
C PHE A 183 -25.10 -7.50 12.07
N HIS A 184 -25.90 -6.53 12.52
CA HIS A 184 -25.59 -5.75 13.71
C HIS A 184 -25.51 -6.64 14.95
N VAL A 185 -26.53 -7.48 15.16
CA VAL A 185 -26.56 -8.45 16.25
C VAL A 185 -25.37 -9.43 16.13
N LEU A 186 -25.10 -9.92 14.92
CA LEU A 186 -23.98 -10.81 14.65
C LEU A 186 -22.64 -10.19 15.06
N ILE A 187 -22.33 -8.97 14.59
CA ILE A 187 -21.05 -8.32 14.86
C ILE A 187 -20.91 -7.92 16.34
N LYS A 188 -21.96 -7.32 16.91
CA LYS A 188 -21.85 -6.65 18.22
C LYS A 188 -22.14 -7.58 19.40
N HIS A 189 -22.99 -8.60 19.21
CA HIS A 189 -23.53 -9.39 20.30
C HIS A 189 -23.11 -10.88 20.26
N THR A 190 -22.33 -11.33 19.27
CA THR A 190 -21.86 -12.74 19.20
C THR A 190 -20.36 -12.90 19.39
N VAL A 191 -19.93 -14.12 19.76
CA VAL A 191 -18.50 -14.50 19.82
C VAL A 191 -17.87 -14.42 18.44
N LEU A 192 -18.59 -14.82 17.39
CA LEU A 192 -18.12 -14.78 16.01
C LEU A 192 -17.76 -13.35 15.61
N GLY A 193 -18.63 -12.39 15.89
CA GLY A 193 -18.38 -10.97 15.61
C GLY A 193 -17.15 -10.42 16.33
N ARG A 194 -16.97 -10.76 17.62
CA ARG A 194 -15.77 -10.37 18.38
C ARG A 194 -14.49 -10.97 17.81
N ASN A 195 -14.52 -12.25 17.47
CA ASN A 195 -13.36 -12.95 16.88
C ASN A 195 -13.01 -12.38 15.50
N TYR A 196 -14.03 -12.01 14.72
CA TYR A 196 -13.87 -11.39 13.41
C TYR A 196 -13.20 -10.02 13.50
N LEU A 197 -13.69 -9.13 14.37
CA LEU A 197 -13.08 -7.82 14.62
C LEU A 197 -11.68 -7.93 15.22
N ALA A 198 -11.44 -8.90 16.11
CA ALA A 198 -10.11 -9.15 16.67
C ALA A 198 -9.11 -9.57 15.57
N THR A 199 -9.55 -10.45 14.65
CA THR A 199 -8.74 -10.90 13.50
C THR A 199 -8.33 -9.73 12.62
N GLY A 200 -9.26 -8.85 12.26
CA GLY A 200 -8.94 -7.69 11.43
C GLY A 200 -8.13 -6.61 12.14
N GLY A 201 -8.21 -6.51 13.47
CA GLY A 201 -7.47 -5.51 14.24
C GLY A 201 -6.00 -5.90 14.43
N ASN A 202 -5.75 -7.16 14.75
CA ASN A 202 -4.40 -7.72 14.82
C ASN A 202 -4.48 -9.25 14.68
N ALA A 203 -4.28 -9.76 13.46
CA ALA A 203 -4.36 -11.19 13.18
C ALA A 203 -3.36 -12.01 13.99
N ARG A 204 -2.14 -11.50 14.23
CA ARG A 204 -1.11 -12.21 15.01
C ARG A 204 -1.51 -12.36 16.48
N ALA A 205 -2.03 -11.29 17.10
CA ALA A 205 -2.51 -11.33 18.47
C ALA A 205 -3.77 -12.21 18.61
N ALA A 206 -4.69 -12.14 17.64
CA ALA A 206 -5.88 -13.00 17.62
C ALA A 206 -5.52 -14.50 17.51
N TYR A 207 -4.53 -14.83 16.68
CA TYR A 207 -4.02 -16.20 16.55
C TYR A 207 -3.41 -16.72 17.86
N ILE A 208 -2.59 -15.91 18.53
CA ILE A 208 -2.02 -16.26 19.86
C ILE A 208 -3.13 -16.43 20.91
N ALA A 209 -4.23 -15.68 20.79
CA ALA A 209 -5.41 -15.83 21.64
C ALA A 209 -6.31 -17.03 21.28
N GLY A 210 -5.89 -17.91 20.36
CA GLY A 210 -6.61 -19.14 19.98
C GLY A 210 -7.73 -18.95 18.96
N ILE A 211 -7.79 -17.80 18.27
CA ILE A 211 -8.76 -17.54 17.21
C ILE A 211 -8.21 -18.06 15.88
N ASP A 212 -8.97 -18.90 15.19
CA ASP A 212 -8.65 -19.31 13.81
C ASP A 212 -8.90 -18.13 12.85
N THR A 213 -7.86 -17.32 12.67
CA THR A 213 -7.88 -16.12 11.83
C THR A 213 -8.16 -16.45 10.37
N LYS A 214 -7.63 -17.57 9.86
CA LYS A 214 -7.84 -18.02 8.48
C LYS A 214 -9.32 -18.32 8.24
N ARG A 215 -9.97 -19.01 9.18
CA ARG A 215 -11.42 -19.26 9.10
C ARG A 215 -12.23 -17.97 9.16
N MET A 216 -11.83 -17.00 9.97
CA MET A 216 -12.52 -15.70 10.02
C MET A 216 -12.47 -14.99 8.67
N VAL A 217 -11.29 -14.91 8.03
CA VAL A 217 -11.16 -14.31 6.68
C VAL A 217 -12.07 -15.03 5.68
N VAL A 218 -12.09 -16.37 5.66
CA VAL A 218 -12.97 -17.14 4.76
C VAL A 218 -14.45 -16.80 4.98
N LEU A 219 -14.90 -16.78 6.24
CA LEU A 219 -16.29 -16.44 6.56
C LEU A 219 -16.67 -15.02 6.13
N GLY A 220 -15.71 -14.08 6.16
CA GLY A 220 -15.88 -12.73 5.66
C GLY A 220 -16.23 -12.67 4.18
N PHE A 221 -15.42 -13.33 3.35
CA PHE A 221 -15.66 -13.40 1.91
C PHE A 221 -16.92 -14.20 1.55
N VAL A 222 -17.23 -15.29 2.28
CA VAL A 222 -18.49 -16.03 2.08
C VAL A 222 -19.70 -15.14 2.38
N ALA A 223 -19.68 -14.39 3.48
CA ALA A 223 -20.74 -13.45 3.83
C ALA A 223 -20.89 -12.35 2.76
N ALA A 224 -19.76 -11.82 2.26
CA ALA A 224 -19.76 -10.84 1.19
C ALA A 224 -20.39 -11.40 -0.10
N GLY A 225 -20.01 -12.60 -0.52
CA GLY A 225 -20.57 -13.26 -1.70
C GLY A 225 -22.08 -13.52 -1.59
N ILE A 226 -22.57 -13.95 -0.42
CA ILE A 226 -24.00 -14.12 -0.14
C ILE A 226 -24.73 -12.78 -0.23
N LEU A 227 -24.19 -11.72 0.40
CA LEU A 227 -24.78 -10.39 0.39
C LEU A 227 -24.81 -9.79 -1.02
N SER A 228 -23.76 -10.00 -1.83
CA SER A 228 -23.75 -9.63 -3.25
C SER A 228 -24.80 -10.38 -4.06
N ALA A 229 -25.00 -11.68 -3.81
CA ALA A 229 -26.07 -12.44 -4.45
C ALA A 229 -27.46 -11.92 -4.06
N VAL A 230 -27.67 -11.55 -2.79
CA VAL A 230 -28.92 -10.88 -2.35
C VAL A 230 -29.11 -9.54 -3.03
N ALA A 231 -28.05 -8.72 -3.17
CA ALA A 231 -28.09 -7.49 -3.93
C ALA A 231 -28.52 -7.74 -5.38
N GLY A 232 -28.03 -8.83 -5.98
CA GLY A 232 -28.37 -9.27 -7.32
C GLY A 232 -29.83 -9.65 -7.48
N MET A 233 -30.36 -10.44 -6.54
CA MET A 233 -31.78 -10.79 -6.50
C MET A 233 -32.68 -9.57 -6.35
N LEU A 234 -32.33 -8.63 -5.46
CA LEU A 234 -33.05 -7.37 -5.29
C LEU A 234 -33.06 -6.55 -6.59
N ALA A 235 -31.90 -6.44 -7.23
CA ALA A 235 -31.75 -5.70 -8.48
C ALA A 235 -32.52 -6.37 -9.64
N ALA A 236 -32.51 -7.70 -9.71
CA ALA A 236 -33.23 -8.49 -10.70
C ALA A 236 -34.75 -8.37 -10.52
N GLY A 237 -35.23 -8.52 -9.28
CA GLY A 237 -36.65 -8.36 -8.98
C GLY A 237 -37.15 -6.93 -9.21
N ARG A 238 -36.32 -5.91 -8.94
CA ARG A 238 -36.67 -4.51 -9.25
C ARG A 238 -36.81 -4.26 -10.76
N GLN A 239 -35.94 -4.86 -11.57
CA GLN A 239 -35.94 -4.71 -13.03
C GLN A 239 -36.84 -5.73 -13.74
N ASP A 240 -37.43 -6.66 -12.98
CA ASP A 240 -38.16 -7.84 -13.47
C ASP A 240 -37.41 -8.63 -14.55
N SER A 241 -36.09 -8.53 -14.52
CA SER A 241 -35.18 -9.09 -15.52
C SER A 241 -33.76 -9.19 -14.95
N VAL A 242 -32.97 -10.10 -15.49
CA VAL A 242 -31.53 -10.16 -15.23
C VAL A 242 -30.79 -9.71 -16.47
N SER A 243 -30.03 -8.61 -16.37
CA SER A 243 -29.22 -8.07 -17.47
C SER A 243 -27.73 -8.16 -17.16
N ASN A 244 -26.91 -8.20 -18.22
CA ASN A 244 -25.44 -8.34 -18.10
C ASN A 244 -24.73 -7.08 -17.59
N THR A 245 -25.40 -5.92 -17.60
CA THR A 245 -24.87 -4.64 -17.10
C THR A 245 -25.18 -4.39 -15.62
N MET A 246 -25.93 -5.27 -14.97
CA MET A 246 -26.24 -5.15 -13.54
C MET A 246 -24.95 -5.03 -12.70
N GLY A 247 -25.02 -4.21 -11.66
CA GLY A 247 -23.91 -4.03 -10.72
C GLY A 247 -22.71 -3.25 -11.25
N SER A 248 -22.59 -2.99 -12.57
CA SER A 248 -21.39 -2.38 -13.15
C SER A 248 -20.99 -1.07 -12.45
N GLY A 249 -19.73 -1.00 -12.01
CA GLY A 249 -19.16 0.19 -11.35
C GLY A 249 -19.61 0.39 -9.90
N MET A 250 -20.37 -0.55 -9.31
CA MET A 250 -20.85 -0.41 -7.93
C MET A 250 -19.81 -0.79 -6.86
N THR A 251 -18.72 -1.48 -7.23
CA THR A 251 -17.66 -1.92 -6.31
C THR A 251 -17.02 -0.76 -5.54
N LEU A 252 -16.54 0.27 -6.24
CA LEU A 252 -15.88 1.41 -5.61
C LEU A 252 -16.88 2.29 -4.82
N LEU A 253 -18.13 2.34 -5.26
CA LEU A 253 -19.20 3.01 -4.51
C LEU A 253 -19.52 2.26 -3.21
N ALA A 254 -19.58 0.93 -3.26
CA ALA A 254 -19.79 0.11 -2.07
C ALA A 254 -18.63 0.26 -1.06
N PHE A 255 -17.40 0.31 -1.57
CA PHE A 255 -16.21 0.62 -0.78
C PHE A 255 -16.30 1.99 -0.09
N ALA A 256 -16.63 3.05 -0.84
CA ALA A 256 -16.81 4.38 -0.25
C ALA A 256 -17.96 4.44 0.75
N GLY A 257 -19.07 3.75 0.49
CA GLY A 257 -20.19 3.67 1.44
C GLY A 257 -19.78 2.98 2.75
N ALA A 258 -18.95 1.93 2.66
CA ALA A 258 -18.45 1.23 3.84
C ALA A 258 -17.48 2.10 4.66
N LEU A 259 -16.59 2.86 3.99
CA LEU A 259 -15.69 3.84 4.60
C LEU A 259 -16.45 5.00 5.25
N LEU A 260 -17.39 5.63 4.53
CA LEU A 260 -18.26 6.69 5.06
C LEU A 260 -19.04 6.19 6.27
N GLY A 261 -19.48 4.92 6.24
CA GLY A 261 -20.11 4.25 7.36
C GLY A 261 -19.20 3.93 8.54
N GLY A 262 -17.91 4.25 8.46
CA GLY A 262 -16.94 4.12 9.54
C GLY A 262 -16.26 2.77 9.64
N THR A 263 -16.27 1.99 8.56
CA THR A 263 -15.47 0.76 8.47
C THR A 263 -14.03 1.14 8.16
N SER A 264 -13.09 0.56 8.89
CA SER A 264 -11.67 0.86 8.70
C SER A 264 -11.08 0.07 7.54
N MET A 265 -10.32 0.75 6.68
CA MET A 265 -9.53 0.10 5.62
C MET A 265 -8.43 -0.82 6.17
N SER A 266 -7.89 -0.50 7.35
CA SER A 266 -6.86 -1.30 8.02
C SER A 266 -7.42 -2.49 8.81
N GLY A 267 -8.74 -2.70 8.82
CA GLY A 267 -9.39 -3.80 9.53
C GLY A 267 -9.72 -3.54 11.01
N GLY A 268 -10.49 -4.45 11.58
CA GLY A 268 -10.80 -4.55 13.01
C GLY A 268 -11.83 -3.56 13.56
N LYS A 269 -12.39 -2.70 12.71
CA LYS A 269 -13.41 -1.71 13.10
C LYS A 269 -14.46 -1.57 12.01
N GLY A 270 -15.72 -1.60 12.43
CA GLY A 270 -16.87 -1.33 11.56
C GLY A 270 -18.19 -1.54 12.30
N SER A 271 -19.28 -1.03 11.71
CA SER A 271 -20.63 -1.13 12.26
C SER A 271 -21.64 -1.30 11.15
N ALA A 272 -22.51 -2.32 11.26
CA ALA A 272 -23.61 -2.52 10.32
C ALA A 272 -24.45 -1.25 10.15
N PHE A 273 -24.90 -0.63 11.25
CA PHE A 273 -25.68 0.61 11.15
C PHE A 273 -24.89 1.79 10.60
N GLY A 274 -23.59 1.88 10.89
CA GLY A 274 -22.74 2.91 10.29
C GLY A 274 -22.70 2.76 8.77
N MET A 275 -22.47 1.55 8.28
CA MET A 275 -22.50 1.19 6.86
C MET A 275 -23.85 1.47 6.20
N LEU A 276 -24.96 1.31 6.91
CA LEU A 276 -26.28 1.70 6.42
C LEU A 276 -26.36 3.21 6.19
N GLY A 277 -25.86 4.01 7.14
CA GLY A 277 -25.77 5.46 7.00
C GLY A 277 -24.93 5.89 5.79
N GLY A 278 -23.81 5.21 5.55
CA GLY A 278 -22.98 5.44 4.37
C GLY A 278 -23.68 5.10 3.05
N ALA A 279 -24.38 3.96 2.99
CA ALA A 279 -25.18 3.59 1.83
C ALA A 279 -26.33 4.60 1.56
N LEU A 280 -27.04 5.01 2.61
CA LEU A 280 -28.09 6.03 2.55
C LEU A 280 -27.56 7.38 2.05
N LEU A 281 -26.38 7.78 2.50
CA LEU A 281 -25.75 9.02 2.05
C LEU A 281 -25.45 8.96 0.54
N LEU A 282 -24.87 7.86 0.06
CA LEU A 282 -24.62 7.65 -1.38
C LEU A 282 -25.91 7.65 -2.20
N GLY A 283 -26.94 6.95 -1.73
CA GLY A 283 -28.23 6.85 -2.40
C GLY A 283 -28.97 8.18 -2.48
N MET A 284 -28.99 8.93 -1.38
CA MET A 284 -29.54 10.28 -1.35
C MET A 284 -28.78 11.24 -2.25
N PHE A 285 -27.45 11.15 -2.26
CA PHE A 285 -26.61 11.98 -3.12
C PHE A 285 -26.91 11.76 -4.60
N ALA A 286 -26.95 10.49 -5.04
CA ALA A 286 -27.30 10.13 -6.41
C ALA A 286 -28.73 10.60 -6.77
N ASN A 287 -29.68 10.45 -5.85
CA ASN A 287 -31.06 10.88 -6.08
C ASN A 287 -31.21 12.42 -6.16
N ALA A 288 -30.49 13.16 -5.31
CA ALA A 288 -30.50 14.63 -5.33
C ALA A 288 -30.00 15.18 -6.67
N LEU A 289 -28.88 14.65 -7.17
CA LEU A 289 -28.33 15.06 -8.47
C LEU A 289 -29.27 14.71 -9.64
N ASN A 290 -29.96 13.57 -9.55
CA ASN A 290 -30.95 13.18 -10.55
C ASN A 290 -32.14 14.15 -10.57
N LEU A 291 -32.69 14.51 -9.40
CA LEU A 291 -33.78 15.49 -9.30
C LEU A 291 -33.39 16.89 -9.77
N LEU A 292 -32.12 17.27 -9.61
CA LEU A 292 -31.56 18.52 -10.13
C LEU A 292 -31.30 18.49 -11.64
N GLY A 293 -31.62 17.38 -12.33
CA GLY A 293 -31.45 17.25 -13.78
C GLY A 293 -29.98 17.19 -14.22
N VAL A 294 -29.06 16.83 -13.32
CA VAL A 294 -27.64 16.69 -13.64
C VAL A 294 -27.47 15.53 -14.62
N LYS A 295 -26.71 15.75 -15.71
CA LYS A 295 -26.42 14.70 -16.69
C LYS A 295 -25.78 13.49 -16.00
N VAL A 296 -26.20 12.28 -16.39
CA VAL A 296 -25.72 11.02 -15.79
C VAL A 296 -24.19 10.88 -15.84
N THR A 297 -23.53 11.38 -16.89
CA THR A 297 -22.07 11.41 -16.98
C THR A 297 -21.41 12.23 -15.87
N LEU A 298 -22.00 13.37 -15.49
CA LEU A 298 -21.54 14.20 -14.38
C LEU A 298 -21.89 13.60 -13.02
N ILE A 299 -22.97 12.79 -12.93
CA ILE A 299 -23.29 12.03 -11.71
C ILE A 299 -22.17 11.04 -11.40
N HIS A 300 -21.60 10.36 -12.40
CA HIS A 300 -20.45 9.47 -12.20
C HIS A 300 -19.20 10.22 -11.72
N ALA A 301 -18.90 11.39 -12.29
CA ALA A 301 -17.80 12.23 -11.81
C ALA A 301 -18.01 12.70 -10.36
N ALA A 302 -19.23 13.11 -10.02
CA ALA A 302 -19.60 13.53 -8.67
C ALA A 302 -19.52 12.37 -7.66
N GLN A 303 -19.90 11.16 -8.06
CA GLN A 303 -19.71 9.95 -7.27
C GLN A 303 -18.23 9.64 -7.04
N GLY A 304 -17.38 9.81 -8.04
CA GLY A 304 -15.92 9.72 -7.91
C GLY A 304 -15.35 10.73 -6.91
N ALA A 305 -15.80 11.98 -6.99
CA ALA A 305 -15.43 13.02 -6.01
C ALA A 305 -15.90 12.66 -4.59
N LEU A 306 -17.07 12.06 -4.45
CA LEU A 306 -17.59 11.60 -3.16
C LEU A 306 -16.76 10.45 -2.57
N ILE A 307 -16.26 9.53 -3.39
CA ILE A 307 -15.30 8.50 -2.98
C ILE A 307 -14.01 9.15 -2.48
N LEU A 308 -13.47 10.13 -3.20
CA LEU A 308 -12.26 10.86 -2.77
C LEU A 308 -12.48 11.55 -1.42
N VAL A 309 -13.60 12.24 -1.25
CA VAL A 309 -13.99 12.87 0.03
C VAL A 309 -14.10 11.82 1.14
N ALA A 310 -14.70 10.66 0.87
CA ALA A 310 -14.79 9.57 1.85
C ALA A 310 -13.41 9.10 2.34
N ILE A 311 -12.48 8.90 1.41
CA ILE A 311 -11.11 8.46 1.71
C ILE A 311 -10.36 9.52 2.53
N LEU A 312 -10.47 10.80 2.14
CA LEU A 312 -9.86 11.90 2.86
C LEU A 312 -10.43 12.03 4.28
N LEU A 313 -11.75 11.90 4.43
CA LEU A 313 -12.42 11.93 5.74
C LEU A 313 -11.98 10.76 6.63
N ASP A 314 -11.81 9.56 6.08
CA ASP A 314 -11.31 8.40 6.83
C ASP A 314 -9.88 8.65 7.35
N ARG A 315 -8.98 9.16 6.50
CA ARG A 315 -7.61 9.53 6.92
C ARG A 315 -7.61 10.57 8.03
N VAL A 316 -8.43 11.60 7.91
CA VAL A 316 -8.59 12.64 8.95
C VAL A 316 -9.15 12.05 10.25
N ARG A 317 -10.17 11.17 10.17
CA ARG A 317 -10.76 10.51 11.33
C ARG A 317 -9.74 9.67 12.10
N ILE A 318 -8.92 8.89 11.39
CA ILE A 318 -7.84 8.09 11.99
C ILE A 318 -6.85 8.99 12.72
N PHE A 319 -6.42 10.08 12.09
CA PHE A 319 -5.46 11.03 12.68
C PHE A 319 -6.02 11.69 13.95
N ILE A 320 -7.24 12.23 13.89
CA ILE A 320 -7.90 12.89 15.03
C ILE A 320 -8.06 11.92 16.20
N ARG A 321 -8.51 10.69 15.93
CA ARG A 321 -8.69 9.67 16.97
C ARG A 321 -7.35 9.29 17.62
N GLY A 322 -6.30 9.10 16.83
CA GLY A 322 -4.95 8.82 17.33
C GLY A 322 -4.38 9.96 18.17
N ALA A 323 -4.64 11.21 17.79
CA ALA A 323 -4.24 12.38 18.58
C ALA A 323 -5.01 12.50 19.90
N MET A 324 -6.31 12.19 19.91
CA MET A 324 -7.14 12.20 21.12
C MET A 324 -6.72 11.11 22.13
N LEU A 325 -6.43 9.89 21.65
CA LEU A 325 -5.99 8.78 22.50
C LEU A 325 -4.61 9.04 23.12
N ARG A 326 -3.67 9.58 22.33
CA ARG A 326 -2.33 9.98 22.83
C ARG A 326 -2.42 11.04 23.92
N ARG A 327 -3.31 12.03 23.78
CA ARG A 327 -3.55 13.05 24.81
C ARG A 327 -4.17 12.49 26.09
N GLU A 328 -5.08 11.53 25.99
CA GLU A 328 -5.68 10.93 27.17
C GLU A 328 -4.71 9.99 27.90
N GLN A 329 -3.86 9.27 27.15
CA GLN A 329 -2.77 8.48 27.72
C GLN A 329 -1.73 9.38 28.40
N ALA A 330 -1.33 10.49 27.77
CA ALA A 330 -0.45 11.49 28.37
C ALA A 330 -1.09 12.12 29.64
N ALA A 331 -2.37 12.48 29.59
CA ALA A 331 -3.09 13.04 30.74
C ALA A 331 -3.27 12.04 31.91
N LYS A 332 -3.29 10.73 31.63
CA LYS A 332 -3.30 9.68 32.66
C LYS A 332 -1.91 9.43 33.26
N LEU A 333 -0.85 9.69 32.51
CA LEU A 333 0.55 9.56 32.96
C LEU A 333 1.01 10.76 33.77
N GLU A 334 0.50 11.97 33.49
CA GLU A 334 0.98 13.22 34.09
C GLU A 334 0.27 13.66 35.39
N GLY A 335 -0.56 12.82 36.01
CA GLY A 335 -1.00 13.07 37.38
C GLY A 335 -1.57 14.47 37.64
N GLY A 336 -2.65 14.84 36.96
CA GLY A 336 -3.65 15.77 37.51
C GLY A 336 -3.23 17.16 37.99
N ASP A 337 -2.19 17.82 37.47
CA ASP A 337 -2.16 19.30 37.47
C ASP A 337 -1.09 19.83 36.50
N GLY A 338 -1.49 20.23 35.29
CA GLY A 338 -0.51 20.78 34.36
C GLY A 338 -0.91 20.82 32.90
N MET A 339 -2.03 21.43 32.54
CA MET A 339 -2.19 21.86 31.14
C MET A 339 -2.72 23.28 31.05
N LYS A 340 -1.77 24.22 30.92
CA LYS A 340 -2.05 25.50 30.27
C LYS A 340 -2.62 25.22 28.87
N LYS A 341 -3.79 25.79 28.61
CA LYS A 341 -4.56 25.69 27.37
C LYS A 341 -3.70 26.06 26.15
N ARG A 342 -3.09 25.08 25.48
CA ARG A 342 -2.69 25.22 24.08
C ARG A 342 -3.88 24.81 23.21
N ALA A 343 -4.51 25.82 22.61
CA ALA A 343 -5.56 25.64 21.63
C ALA A 343 -5.05 24.81 20.45
N LEU A 344 -5.91 23.92 19.96
CA LEU A 344 -5.73 23.19 18.70
C LEU A 344 -5.43 24.21 17.58
N PRO A 345 -4.43 24.04 16.70
CA PRO A 345 -4.52 24.68 15.41
C PRO A 345 -5.74 24.03 14.72
N CYS A 346 -6.74 24.86 14.40
CA CYS A 346 -7.97 24.48 13.72
C CYS A 346 -7.69 23.96 12.30
N THR A 347 -7.23 22.72 12.18
CA THR A 347 -7.03 22.03 10.88
C THR A 347 -8.34 21.64 10.20
N LEU A 348 -9.47 21.70 10.92
CA LEU A 348 -10.80 21.49 10.34
C LEU A 348 -11.23 22.69 9.46
N ALA A 349 -10.78 23.91 9.77
CA ALA A 349 -11.06 25.10 8.96
C ALA A 349 -10.16 25.18 7.72
N ALA A 350 -8.92 24.70 7.81
CA ALA A 350 -8.00 24.65 6.67
C ALA A 350 -8.46 23.66 5.58
N LEU A 351 -9.07 22.53 5.95
CA LEU A 351 -9.61 21.57 4.97
C LEU A 351 -10.99 21.96 4.41
N LEU A 352 -11.83 22.65 5.18
CA LEU A 352 -13.11 23.17 4.66
C LEU A 352 -12.90 24.38 3.72
N ALA A 353 -11.84 25.15 3.91
CA ALA A 353 -11.43 26.20 2.96
C ALA A 353 -10.95 25.62 1.61
N ALA A 354 -10.45 24.38 1.58
CA ALA A 354 -10.09 23.68 0.35
C ALA A 354 -11.31 23.18 -0.46
N LEU A 355 -12.52 23.21 0.13
CA LEU A 355 -13.79 22.82 -0.52
C LEU A 355 -14.56 24.01 -1.10
N SER A 356 -14.04 25.23 -0.98
CA SER A 356 -14.60 26.45 -1.58
C SER A 356 -13.73 26.98 -2.72
N ILE A 357 -13.46 26.15 -3.74
CA ILE A 357 -13.06 26.68 -5.05
C ILE A 357 -14.33 26.79 -5.89
N SER A 358 -15.00 27.92 -5.70
CA SER A 358 -15.89 28.47 -6.72
C SER A 358 -15.01 29.06 -7.83
N ALA A 359 -15.44 28.85 -9.07
CA ALA A 359 -14.80 29.34 -10.28
C ALA A 359 -14.36 30.81 -10.17
N ALA A 360 -13.07 31.08 -10.39
CA ALA A 360 -12.57 32.40 -10.77
C ALA A 360 -11.15 32.30 -11.35
N GLY A 361 -11.00 32.77 -12.59
CA GLY A 361 -9.79 33.45 -13.05
C GLY A 361 -8.67 32.58 -13.63
N VAL A 362 -8.67 32.47 -14.97
CA VAL A 362 -7.42 32.42 -15.72
C VAL A 362 -6.81 33.81 -15.64
N ALA A 363 -5.63 33.93 -15.04
CA ALA A 363 -4.70 35.03 -15.26
C ALA A 363 -3.28 34.53 -15.02
N ASP A 364 -2.41 34.86 -15.97
CA ASP A 364 -1.09 34.31 -16.23
C ASP A 364 0.03 35.18 -15.60
N ALA A 365 1.21 34.57 -15.51
CA ALA A 365 2.55 35.09 -15.24
C ALA A 365 3.01 35.25 -13.78
N ASP A 366 3.49 34.15 -13.19
CA ASP A 366 4.77 34.12 -12.47
C ASP A 366 5.41 32.74 -12.68
N ALA A 367 6.69 32.67 -13.06
CA ALA A 367 7.33 31.44 -13.54
C ALA A 367 7.31 30.35 -12.44
N GLY A 368 6.51 29.31 -12.67
CA GLY A 368 6.22 28.25 -11.70
C GLY A 368 7.48 27.51 -11.21
N ARG A 369 7.46 27.11 -9.93
CA ARG A 369 8.47 26.20 -9.36
C ARG A 369 8.47 24.90 -10.20
N PRO A 370 9.63 24.43 -10.71
CA PRO A 370 9.70 23.19 -11.45
C PRO A 370 9.19 22.03 -10.60
N VAL A 371 8.42 21.14 -11.21
CA VAL A 371 7.77 20.02 -10.54
C VAL A 371 8.51 18.73 -10.88
N VAL A 372 9.17 18.14 -9.88
CA VAL A 372 9.92 16.88 -10.02
C VAL A 372 9.06 15.73 -9.51
N GLY A 373 8.76 14.76 -10.37
CA GLY A 373 8.11 13.51 -10.00
C GLY A 373 9.15 12.46 -9.62
N MET A 374 9.10 11.94 -8.40
CA MET A 374 9.96 10.86 -7.92
C MET A 374 9.14 9.63 -7.58
N ILE A 375 9.66 8.47 -7.96
CA ILE A 375 9.15 7.16 -7.53
C ILE A 375 10.23 6.48 -6.70
N ILE A 376 9.83 5.83 -5.62
CA ILE A 376 10.72 4.99 -4.80
C ILE A 376 10.21 3.55 -4.78
N LYS A 377 11.13 2.59 -4.83
CA LYS A 377 10.80 1.15 -4.86
C LYS A 377 10.05 0.68 -3.61
N GLU A 378 10.55 1.03 -2.42
CA GLU A 378 9.95 0.66 -1.14
C GLU A 378 10.26 1.71 -0.05
N PRO A 379 9.28 2.49 0.42
CA PRO A 379 9.52 3.60 1.34
C PRO A 379 10.00 3.17 2.72
N THR A 380 9.73 1.95 3.17
CA THR A 380 10.04 1.53 4.54
C THR A 380 11.50 1.12 4.77
N ALA A 381 12.26 0.90 3.69
CA ALA A 381 13.66 0.52 3.80
C ALA A 381 14.50 1.72 4.32
N PRO A 382 15.34 1.54 5.37
CA PRO A 382 16.17 2.62 5.92
C PRO A 382 17.03 3.33 4.87
N TYR A 383 17.58 2.57 3.92
CA TYR A 383 18.35 3.08 2.79
C TYR A 383 17.52 4.00 1.86
N ILE A 384 16.26 3.66 1.60
CA ILE A 384 15.36 4.47 0.75
C ILE A 384 14.92 5.74 1.47
N GLN A 385 14.86 5.75 2.81
CA GLN A 385 14.61 6.97 3.59
C GLN A 385 15.71 8.03 3.36
N ALA A 386 16.95 7.60 3.13
CA ALA A 386 18.03 8.52 2.75
C ALA A 386 17.75 9.21 1.41
N PHE A 387 17.18 8.48 0.43
CA PHE A 387 16.79 9.05 -0.86
C PHE A 387 15.69 10.10 -0.72
N ILE A 388 14.64 9.78 0.05
CA ILE A 388 13.53 10.70 0.30
C ILE A 388 14.06 11.99 0.92
N LYS A 389 14.85 11.88 2.00
CA LYS A 389 15.40 13.04 2.71
C LYS A 389 16.32 13.90 1.81
N GLY A 390 17.26 13.26 1.10
CA GLY A 390 18.17 13.96 0.20
C GLY A 390 17.44 14.70 -0.93
N ALA A 391 16.42 14.06 -1.52
CA ALA A 391 15.61 14.68 -2.56
C ALA A 391 14.75 15.84 -2.02
N GLU A 392 14.11 15.68 -0.85
CA GLU A 392 13.26 16.71 -0.24
C GLU A 392 14.05 17.96 0.14
N GLU A 393 15.20 17.78 0.80
CA GLU A 393 16.05 18.90 1.22
C GLU A 393 16.64 19.65 0.02
N GLU A 394 17.09 18.93 -1.00
CA GLU A 394 17.60 19.58 -2.20
C GLU A 394 16.48 20.22 -3.03
N ALA A 395 15.30 19.63 -3.13
CA ALA A 395 14.16 20.26 -3.81
C ALA A 395 13.76 21.58 -3.12
N ALA A 396 13.75 21.58 -1.77
CA ALA A 396 13.52 22.78 -0.99
C ALA A 396 14.60 23.84 -1.25
N ARG A 397 15.89 23.45 -1.26
CA ARG A 397 17.04 24.33 -1.53
C ARG A 397 17.01 24.90 -2.95
N ALA A 398 16.70 24.06 -3.93
CA ALA A 398 16.63 24.42 -5.33
C ALA A 398 15.33 25.16 -5.70
N GLY A 399 14.34 25.24 -4.81
CA GLY A 399 13.07 25.90 -5.09
C GLY A 399 12.22 25.14 -6.13
N ALA A 400 12.23 23.81 -6.06
CA ALA A 400 11.39 22.92 -6.84
C ALA A 400 10.28 22.31 -5.96
N ASP A 401 9.23 21.80 -6.59
CA ASP A 401 8.20 21.01 -5.93
C ASP A 401 8.46 19.53 -6.20
N LEU A 402 8.55 18.73 -5.14
CA LEU A 402 8.83 17.30 -5.24
C LEU A 402 7.57 16.48 -4.95
N MET A 403 7.19 15.61 -5.89
CA MET A 403 6.14 14.63 -5.68
C MET A 403 6.75 13.25 -5.55
N ILE A 404 6.69 12.64 -4.37
CA ILE A 404 7.16 11.27 -4.15
C ILE A 404 5.98 10.30 -4.14
N ARG A 405 6.14 9.15 -4.81
CA ARG A 405 5.18 8.03 -4.77
C ARG A 405 5.88 6.70 -4.56
N ASP A 406 5.18 5.82 -3.86
CA ASP A 406 5.59 4.45 -3.64
C ASP A 406 5.27 3.59 -4.86
N GLY A 407 6.29 2.99 -5.46
CA GLY A 407 6.18 2.03 -6.56
C GLY A 407 5.81 0.63 -6.10
N GLU A 408 5.82 0.35 -4.79
CA GLU A 408 5.51 -0.95 -4.15
C GLU A 408 6.27 -2.14 -4.75
N GLY A 409 7.46 -1.89 -5.30
CA GLY A 409 8.25 -2.89 -6.01
C GLY A 409 7.58 -3.48 -7.26
N ASP A 410 6.56 -2.84 -7.82
CA ASP A 410 5.79 -3.35 -8.96
C ASP A 410 6.00 -2.48 -10.21
N SER A 411 6.63 -3.05 -11.25
CA SER A 411 6.94 -2.31 -12.48
C SER A 411 5.70 -1.83 -13.24
N ILE A 412 4.55 -2.50 -13.14
CA ILE A 412 3.28 -2.05 -13.75
C ILE A 412 2.79 -0.81 -13.02
N LYS A 413 2.80 -0.85 -11.68
CA LYS A 413 2.40 0.30 -10.86
C LYS A 413 3.31 1.50 -11.08
N ILE A 414 4.63 1.28 -11.20
CA ILE A 414 5.59 2.34 -11.54
C ILE A 414 5.21 2.99 -12.89
N MET A 415 4.84 2.19 -13.90
CA MET A 415 4.36 2.72 -15.19
C MET A 415 3.05 3.52 -15.07
N GLU A 416 2.08 3.08 -14.26
CA GLU A 416 0.84 3.82 -14.00
C GLU A 416 1.11 5.17 -13.29
N ILE A 417 2.09 5.19 -12.38
CA ILE A 417 2.50 6.42 -11.69
C ILE A 417 3.21 7.36 -12.67
N ILE A 418 4.06 6.85 -13.57
CA ILE A 418 4.65 7.64 -14.66
C ILE A 418 3.56 8.32 -15.48
N ASP A 419 2.54 7.56 -15.91
CA ASP A 419 1.42 8.12 -16.69
C ASP A 419 0.64 9.17 -15.89
N THR A 420 0.47 8.94 -14.57
CA THR A 420 -0.16 9.91 -13.66
C THR A 420 0.67 11.19 -13.51
N TYR A 421 2.00 11.09 -13.45
CA TYR A 421 2.89 12.24 -13.38
C TYR A 421 2.91 13.02 -14.69
N MET A 422 2.98 12.34 -15.83
CA MET A 422 2.87 12.98 -17.14
C MET A 422 1.54 13.74 -17.27
N ALA A 423 0.43 13.12 -16.87
CA ALA A 423 -0.89 13.77 -16.89
C ALA A 423 -1.00 14.99 -15.94
N ARG A 424 -0.17 15.04 -14.89
CA ARG A 424 -0.06 16.17 -13.96
C ARG A 424 0.89 17.26 -14.43
N GLY A 425 1.64 17.03 -15.51
CA GLY A 425 2.61 17.98 -16.04
C GLY A 425 3.84 18.14 -15.15
N ILE A 426 4.49 17.03 -14.78
CA ILE A 426 5.84 17.12 -14.19
C ILE A 426 6.85 17.65 -15.21
N ASP A 427 7.85 18.38 -14.72
CA ASP A 427 8.93 18.94 -15.54
C ASP A 427 10.15 18.01 -15.59
N ALA A 428 10.34 17.15 -14.58
CA ALA A 428 11.40 16.16 -14.55
C ALA A 428 11.00 14.92 -13.73
N PHE A 429 11.67 13.79 -13.99
CA PHE A 429 11.36 12.52 -13.36
C PHE A 429 12.58 11.86 -12.70
N ILE A 430 12.39 11.28 -11.51
CA ILE A 430 13.40 10.52 -10.77
C ILE A 430 12.88 9.10 -10.50
N LEU A 431 13.63 8.10 -10.94
CA LEU A 431 13.45 6.70 -10.59
C LEU A 431 14.39 6.32 -9.43
N GLY A 432 13.86 6.30 -8.21
CA GLY A 432 14.56 5.89 -6.99
C GLY A 432 14.51 4.37 -6.77
N GLY A 433 15.22 3.64 -7.62
CA GLY A 433 15.29 2.18 -7.60
C GLY A 433 14.17 1.48 -8.38
N ALA A 434 14.47 0.30 -8.94
CA ALA A 434 13.56 -0.51 -9.74
C ALA A 434 13.67 -2.01 -9.40
N VAL A 435 12.67 -2.79 -9.83
CA VAL A 435 12.62 -4.25 -9.63
C VAL A 435 12.92 -5.00 -10.92
N ASP A 436 12.29 -4.58 -12.01
CA ASP A 436 12.56 -5.11 -13.35
C ASP A 436 12.97 -3.95 -14.27
N LEU A 437 14.26 -3.94 -14.63
CA LEU A 437 14.89 -2.86 -15.40
C LEU A 437 14.40 -2.80 -16.86
N ARG A 438 13.87 -3.90 -17.40
CA ARG A 438 13.36 -3.97 -18.78
C ARG A 438 11.90 -3.61 -18.87
N ALA A 439 11.10 -4.04 -17.88
CA ALA A 439 9.67 -3.77 -17.85
C ALA A 439 9.36 -2.26 -17.80
N LEU A 440 10.28 -1.44 -17.29
CA LEU A 440 10.12 0.01 -17.18
C LEU A 440 10.44 0.78 -18.46
N VAL A 441 11.19 0.19 -19.40
CA VAL A 441 11.66 0.87 -20.63
C VAL A 441 10.52 1.55 -21.42
N PRO A 442 9.33 0.92 -21.59
CA PRO A 442 8.21 1.59 -22.25
C PRO A 442 7.74 2.87 -21.53
N GLY A 443 7.79 2.91 -20.20
CA GLY A 443 7.46 4.11 -19.42
C GLY A 443 8.51 5.21 -19.54
N ILE A 444 9.78 4.83 -19.50
CA ILE A 444 10.90 5.76 -19.70
C ILE A 444 10.85 6.41 -21.08
N ARG A 445 10.57 5.61 -22.13
CA ARG A 445 10.42 6.13 -23.49
C ARG A 445 9.26 7.12 -23.62
N ARG A 446 8.15 6.92 -22.92
CA ARG A 446 7.05 7.90 -22.90
C ARG A 446 7.46 9.23 -22.26
N LEU A 447 8.26 9.20 -21.19
CA LEU A 447 8.84 10.41 -20.60
C LEU A 447 9.78 11.11 -21.59
N ASN A 448 10.65 10.35 -22.27
CA ASN A 448 11.55 10.89 -23.27
C ASN A 448 10.79 11.51 -24.48
N GLU A 449 9.75 10.84 -24.97
CA GLU A 449 8.88 11.34 -26.04
C GLU A 449 8.14 12.63 -25.64
N ALA A 450 7.83 12.79 -24.35
CA ALA A 450 7.26 14.01 -23.79
C ALA A 450 8.30 15.11 -23.49
N GLY A 451 9.59 14.85 -23.73
CA GLY A 451 10.68 15.79 -23.45
C GLY A 451 10.97 15.97 -21.96
N ILE A 452 10.54 15.03 -21.12
CA ILE A 452 10.75 15.08 -19.67
C ILE A 452 12.10 14.41 -19.35
N PRO A 453 13.08 15.13 -18.79
CA PRO A 453 14.36 14.55 -18.41
C PRO A 453 14.19 13.56 -17.25
N VAL A 454 14.98 12.49 -17.29
CA VAL A 454 14.92 11.33 -16.40
C VAL A 454 16.24 11.16 -15.67
N ALA A 455 16.18 11.15 -14.34
CA ALA A 455 17.27 10.63 -13.52
C ALA A 455 16.91 9.27 -12.93
N ALA A 456 17.90 8.40 -12.77
CA ALA A 456 17.81 7.15 -12.06
C ALA A 456 18.78 7.14 -10.88
N ILE A 457 18.37 6.54 -9.77
CA ILE A 457 19.17 6.36 -8.55
C ILE A 457 19.17 4.88 -8.20
N ASP A 458 20.27 4.37 -7.67
CA ASP A 458 20.50 2.97 -7.28
C ASP A 458 20.61 2.03 -8.50
N THR A 459 19.52 1.92 -9.27
CA THR A 459 19.42 1.10 -10.48
C THR A 459 18.98 1.91 -11.69
N SER A 460 19.54 1.64 -12.87
CA SER A 460 19.11 2.23 -14.15
C SER A 460 18.26 1.25 -14.97
N PRO A 461 17.19 1.69 -15.67
CA PRO A 461 16.49 0.86 -16.64
C PRO A 461 17.41 0.45 -17.80
N GLU A 462 17.12 -0.70 -18.41
CA GLU A 462 17.89 -1.29 -19.53
C GLU A 462 17.41 -0.76 -20.91
N GLY A 463 17.30 0.55 -21.04
CA GLY A 463 16.88 1.21 -22.29
C GLY A 463 16.09 2.50 -22.07
N GLY A 464 15.85 3.22 -23.17
CA GLY A 464 15.38 4.61 -23.11
C GLY A 464 16.54 5.57 -22.82
N VAL A 465 16.24 6.87 -22.74
CA VAL A 465 17.21 7.90 -22.38
C VAL A 465 17.09 8.21 -20.89
N VAL A 466 18.20 8.09 -20.17
CA VAL A 466 18.30 8.39 -18.73
C VAL A 466 19.39 9.44 -18.57
N ASP A 467 19.01 10.71 -18.57
CA ASP A 467 19.92 11.86 -18.56
C ASP A 467 21.01 11.72 -17.49
N TYR A 468 20.62 11.32 -16.27
CA TYR A 468 21.54 11.10 -15.16
C TYR A 468 21.23 9.80 -14.42
N PHE A 469 22.16 8.86 -14.45
CA PHE A 469 22.18 7.74 -13.52
C PHE A 469 23.15 8.06 -12.38
N LEU A 470 22.68 8.04 -11.14
CA LEU A 470 23.48 8.31 -9.95
C LEU A 470 23.50 7.06 -9.08
N SER A 471 24.63 6.38 -9.06
CA SER A 471 24.84 5.19 -8.25
C SER A 471 26.30 5.09 -7.85
N PHE A 472 26.62 4.12 -7.00
CA PHE A 472 27.92 4.02 -6.36
C PHE A 472 28.77 2.91 -6.97
N ASP A 473 30.09 3.03 -6.88
CA ASP A 473 30.99 1.99 -7.37
C ASP A 473 31.03 0.79 -6.41
N LEU A 474 30.27 -0.25 -6.74
CA LEU A 474 30.21 -1.50 -5.96
C LEU A 474 31.56 -2.21 -5.84
N ALA A 475 32.23 -2.44 -6.97
CA ALA A 475 33.45 -3.25 -7.01
C ALA A 475 34.62 -2.50 -6.35
N GLN A 476 34.79 -1.20 -6.63
CA GLN A 476 35.85 -0.42 -5.97
C GLN A 476 35.58 -0.21 -4.48
N SER A 477 34.32 0.01 -4.08
CA SER A 477 33.95 0.10 -2.66
C SER A 477 34.23 -1.22 -1.94
N SER A 478 33.90 -2.35 -2.57
CA SER A 478 34.19 -3.66 -2.02
C SER A 478 35.70 -3.91 -1.90
N ALA A 479 36.47 -3.55 -2.93
CA ALA A 479 37.93 -3.62 -2.89
C ALA A 479 38.52 -2.71 -1.79
N LYS A 480 37.95 -1.53 -1.58
CA LYS A 480 38.35 -0.60 -0.52
C LYS A 480 38.09 -1.18 0.87
N ALA A 481 36.92 -1.78 1.10
CA ALA A 481 36.60 -2.51 2.33
C ALA A 481 37.50 -3.75 2.51
N ALA A 482 37.80 -4.48 1.43
CA ALA A 482 38.65 -5.66 1.47
C ALA A 482 40.11 -5.34 1.83
N ARG A 483 40.62 -4.17 1.41
CA ARG A 483 41.94 -3.67 1.87
C ARG A 483 41.95 -3.45 3.38
N LEU A 484 40.94 -2.78 3.93
CA LEU A 484 40.79 -2.62 5.37
C LEU A 484 40.71 -3.97 6.09
N PHE A 485 39.95 -4.90 5.53
CA PHE A 485 39.79 -6.26 6.06
C PHE A 485 41.14 -6.99 6.18
N VAL A 486 41.94 -6.98 5.11
CA VAL A 486 43.29 -7.58 5.10
C VAL A 486 44.24 -6.86 6.07
N ASP A 487 44.19 -5.52 6.13
CA ASP A 487 44.99 -4.76 7.08
C ASP A 487 44.61 -5.05 8.53
N GLY A 488 43.32 -5.31 8.79
CA GLY A 488 42.83 -5.82 10.06
C GLY A 488 43.43 -7.18 10.42
N ILE A 489 43.50 -8.10 9.46
CA ILE A 489 44.17 -9.41 9.64
C ILE A 489 45.65 -9.17 9.96
N ARG A 490 46.36 -8.33 9.19
CA ARG A 490 47.77 -8.00 9.45
C ARG A 490 48.00 -7.45 10.85
N ALA A 491 47.19 -6.48 11.25
CA ALA A 491 47.32 -5.81 12.54
C ALA A 491 47.19 -6.78 13.71
N ARG A 492 46.28 -7.77 13.62
CA ARG A 492 46.09 -8.81 14.64
C ARG A 492 47.20 -9.86 14.65
N ASN A 493 47.99 -9.95 13.58
CA ASN A 493 49.01 -11.00 13.37
C ASN A 493 50.44 -10.43 13.25
N GLY A 494 50.75 -9.35 13.97
CA GLY A 494 52.12 -8.80 14.06
C GLY A 494 52.66 -8.26 12.72
N GLY A 495 51.77 -7.84 11.81
CA GLY A 495 52.12 -7.27 10.51
C GLY A 495 52.14 -8.28 9.35
N ALA A 496 51.97 -9.58 9.61
CA ALA A 496 51.92 -10.62 8.59
C ALA A 496 50.49 -11.04 8.23
N VAL A 497 50.29 -11.56 7.01
CA VAL A 497 49.04 -12.23 6.61
C VAL A 497 49.29 -13.75 6.67
N PRO A 498 48.83 -14.45 7.72
CA PRO A 498 49.10 -15.87 7.90
C PRO A 498 48.31 -16.74 6.91
N GLU A 499 48.67 -18.02 6.84
CA GLU A 499 47.87 -19.04 6.17
C GLU A 499 46.60 -19.33 7.00
N GLY A 500 45.46 -19.45 6.33
CA GLY A 500 44.18 -19.68 6.99
C GLY A 500 42.99 -19.48 6.07
N VAL A 501 41.80 -19.40 6.67
CA VAL A 501 40.53 -19.29 5.96
C VAL A 501 39.90 -17.92 6.22
N VAL A 502 39.43 -17.25 5.18
CA VAL A 502 38.55 -16.08 5.29
C VAL A 502 37.15 -16.50 4.87
N LEU A 503 36.15 -16.07 5.64
CA LEU A 503 34.75 -16.31 5.30
C LEU A 503 34.21 -15.11 4.54
N GLU A 504 33.57 -15.33 3.40
CA GLU A 504 32.79 -14.31 2.70
C GLU A 504 31.30 -14.65 2.84
N ILE A 505 30.56 -13.81 3.56
CA ILE A 505 29.11 -13.91 3.70
C ILE A 505 28.46 -13.01 2.66
N ILE A 506 27.90 -13.64 1.64
CA ILE A 506 27.32 -12.98 0.49
C ILE A 506 25.82 -12.78 0.64
N GLY A 507 25.24 -11.92 -0.20
CA GLY A 507 23.80 -11.72 -0.30
C GLY A 507 23.07 -12.91 -0.92
N ASP A 508 22.06 -12.62 -1.74
CA ASP A 508 21.50 -13.63 -2.66
C ASP A 508 22.43 -13.79 -3.87
N SER A 509 22.87 -15.02 -4.13
CA SER A 509 23.79 -15.36 -5.23
C SER A 509 23.20 -15.13 -6.61
N ALA A 510 21.88 -14.96 -6.72
CA ALA A 510 21.20 -14.57 -7.96
C ALA A 510 21.25 -13.04 -8.22
N ASP A 511 21.71 -12.24 -7.25
CA ASP A 511 21.74 -10.78 -7.35
C ASP A 511 23.04 -10.27 -8.00
N MET A 512 22.92 -9.36 -8.97
CA MET A 512 24.08 -8.72 -9.61
C MET A 512 24.98 -8.01 -8.60
N PHE A 513 24.37 -7.45 -7.54
CA PHE A 513 25.08 -6.76 -6.48
C PHE A 513 26.11 -7.69 -5.81
N CYS A 514 25.70 -8.93 -5.55
CA CYS A 514 26.55 -9.95 -4.95
C CYS A 514 27.79 -10.23 -5.80
N HIS A 515 27.63 -10.29 -7.13
CA HIS A 515 28.74 -10.53 -8.04
C HIS A 515 29.77 -9.40 -8.04
N SER A 516 29.32 -8.14 -8.14
CA SER A 516 30.23 -6.98 -8.10
C SER A 516 30.96 -6.83 -6.76
N CYS A 517 30.28 -7.15 -5.65
CA CYS A 517 30.92 -7.19 -4.34
C CYS A 517 32.00 -8.27 -4.27
N THR A 518 31.69 -9.48 -4.74
CA THR A 518 32.64 -10.60 -4.77
C THR A 518 33.84 -10.26 -5.65
N GLU A 519 33.62 -9.64 -6.81
CA GLU A 519 34.70 -9.20 -7.71
C GLU A 519 35.65 -8.23 -7.01
N GLY A 520 35.12 -7.18 -6.38
CA GLY A 520 35.90 -6.22 -5.63
C GLY A 520 36.70 -6.86 -4.48
N PHE A 521 36.06 -7.76 -3.73
CA PHE A 521 36.69 -8.50 -2.64
C PHE A 521 37.84 -9.39 -3.15
N MET A 522 37.59 -10.18 -4.18
CA MET A 522 38.58 -11.08 -4.78
C MET A 522 39.71 -10.34 -5.51
N SER A 523 39.49 -9.12 -6.01
CA SER A 523 40.54 -8.27 -6.59
C SER A 523 41.67 -7.95 -5.59
N VAL A 524 41.36 -7.99 -4.28
CA VAL A 524 42.33 -7.80 -3.20
C VAL A 524 42.83 -9.14 -2.68
N LEU A 525 41.93 -10.10 -2.41
CA LEU A 525 42.31 -11.37 -1.78
C LEU A 525 43.13 -12.28 -2.69
N SER A 526 42.99 -12.18 -4.01
CA SER A 526 43.79 -12.94 -4.99
C SER A 526 45.31 -12.67 -4.91
N GLN A 527 45.71 -11.55 -4.27
CA GLN A 527 47.12 -11.22 -4.03
C GLN A 527 47.72 -12.03 -2.86
N TYR A 528 46.90 -12.78 -2.12
CA TYR A 528 47.28 -13.57 -0.94
C TYR A 528 46.94 -15.06 -1.16
N PRO A 529 47.75 -15.78 -1.96
CA PRO A 529 47.46 -17.17 -2.32
C PRO A 529 47.46 -18.15 -1.13
N GLN A 530 47.99 -17.74 0.03
CA GLN A 530 47.94 -18.50 1.27
C GLN A 530 46.58 -18.42 2.01
N ILE A 531 45.66 -17.56 1.58
CA ILE A 531 44.31 -17.47 2.15
C ILE A 531 43.36 -18.36 1.34
N GLU A 532 42.70 -19.29 2.02
CA GLU A 532 41.53 -20.00 1.49
C GLU A 532 40.29 -19.13 1.71
N VAL A 533 39.51 -18.86 0.65
CA VAL A 533 38.24 -18.13 0.76
C VAL A 533 37.09 -19.14 0.78
N ALA A 534 36.30 -19.12 1.85
CA ALA A 534 35.09 -19.92 1.96
C ALA A 534 33.86 -19.02 1.92
N GLN A 535 33.03 -19.22 0.91
CA GLN A 535 31.86 -18.39 0.65
C GLN A 535 30.58 -19.03 1.21
N GLY A 536 29.67 -18.22 1.75
CA GLY A 536 28.37 -18.67 2.26
C GLY A 536 27.26 -17.64 2.04
N GLU A 537 26.06 -18.11 1.69
CA GLU A 537 24.93 -17.28 1.30
C GLU A 537 24.08 -16.86 2.51
N GLY A 538 24.03 -15.55 2.80
CA GLY A 538 23.23 -14.95 3.87
C GLY A 538 21.90 -14.33 3.40
N LYS A 539 21.63 -14.33 2.08
CA LYS A 539 20.32 -14.00 1.47
C LYS A 539 19.69 -12.70 1.98
N TRP A 540 20.53 -11.69 2.19
CA TRP A 540 20.10 -10.36 2.64
C TRP A 540 19.27 -10.36 3.93
N ASN A 541 19.52 -11.31 4.84
CA ASN A 541 18.82 -11.32 6.13
C ASN A 541 19.64 -11.91 7.28
N ASN A 542 19.30 -11.49 8.49
CA ASN A 542 19.99 -11.89 9.71
C ASN A 542 19.85 -13.37 10.07
N THR A 543 18.77 -14.03 9.63
CA THR A 543 18.53 -15.43 10.01
C THR A 543 19.45 -16.36 9.22
N ASP A 544 19.46 -16.17 7.90
CA ASP A 544 20.30 -16.96 7.00
C ASP A 544 21.78 -16.61 7.21
N SER A 545 22.13 -15.32 7.37
CA SER A 545 23.52 -14.92 7.67
C SER A 545 24.04 -15.52 8.98
N ASN A 546 23.19 -15.62 10.01
CA ASN A 546 23.53 -16.30 11.26
C ASN A 546 23.75 -17.80 11.07
N ALA A 547 22.84 -18.47 10.35
CA ALA A 547 22.90 -19.90 10.11
C ALA A 547 24.17 -20.28 9.33
N ILE A 548 24.44 -19.58 8.23
CA ILE A 548 25.60 -19.87 7.38
C ILE A 548 26.92 -19.50 8.06
N ALA A 549 26.97 -18.40 8.81
CA ALA A 549 28.16 -18.05 9.58
C ALA A 549 28.44 -19.09 10.67
N SER A 550 27.40 -19.61 11.34
CA SER A 550 27.53 -20.66 12.35
C SER A 550 28.09 -21.96 11.75
N ASP A 551 27.59 -22.37 10.58
CA ASP A 551 28.08 -23.54 9.85
C ASP A 551 29.56 -23.39 9.46
N LEU A 552 29.91 -22.27 8.83
CA LEU A 552 31.28 -22.00 8.38
C LEU A 552 32.26 -21.86 9.56
N LEU A 553 31.88 -21.20 10.65
CA LEU A 553 32.68 -21.13 11.87
C LEU A 553 32.91 -22.52 12.48
N THR A 554 31.89 -23.38 12.47
CA THR A 554 32.02 -24.77 12.95
C THR A 554 32.93 -25.59 12.06
N ARG A 555 32.79 -25.44 10.74
CA ARG A 555 33.55 -26.19 9.72
C ARG A 555 35.04 -25.86 9.72
N PHE A 556 35.39 -24.57 9.81
CA PHE A 556 36.78 -24.13 9.69
C PHE A 556 37.45 -23.81 11.04
N GLY A 557 36.67 -23.60 12.10
CA GLY A 557 37.14 -23.45 13.47
C GLY A 557 38.23 -22.39 13.61
N GLY A 558 39.30 -22.74 14.35
CA GLY A 558 40.44 -21.84 14.60
C GLY A 558 41.27 -21.45 13.37
N ARG A 559 40.98 -21.98 12.17
CA ARG A 559 41.63 -21.55 10.93
C ARG A 559 41.04 -20.23 10.39
N VAL A 560 39.89 -19.79 10.89
CA VAL A 560 39.23 -18.57 10.42
C VAL A 560 39.99 -17.32 10.86
N LEU A 561 40.48 -16.55 9.89
CA LEU A 561 41.26 -15.31 10.10
C LEU A 561 40.37 -14.06 10.21
N GLY A 562 39.19 -14.12 9.59
CA GLY A 562 38.20 -13.06 9.61
C GLY A 562 36.98 -13.35 8.74
N ILE A 563 35.98 -12.48 8.85
CA ILE A 563 34.71 -12.59 8.11
C ILE A 563 34.42 -11.30 7.36
N TYR A 564 34.34 -11.39 6.03
CA TYR A 564 33.88 -10.31 5.17
C TYR A 564 32.38 -10.49 4.93
N VAL A 565 31.59 -9.43 5.07
CA VAL A 565 30.12 -9.46 4.93
C VAL A 565 29.75 -8.41 3.90
N GLN A 566 29.11 -8.80 2.79
CA GLN A 566 28.88 -7.86 1.69
C GLN A 566 28.02 -6.65 2.10
N THR A 567 26.99 -6.85 2.93
CA THR A 567 26.14 -5.78 3.50
C THR A 567 26.02 -5.93 5.03
N PRO A 568 26.98 -5.37 5.80
CA PRO A 568 27.01 -5.51 7.26
C PRO A 568 25.85 -4.81 7.98
N ASP A 569 25.21 -3.83 7.35
CA ASP A 569 23.99 -3.19 7.83
C ASP A 569 22.81 -4.16 7.96
N ILE A 570 22.69 -5.11 7.04
CA ILE A 570 21.59 -6.09 7.03
C ILE A 570 22.02 -7.42 7.64
N MET A 571 23.17 -7.94 7.25
CA MET A 571 23.61 -9.30 7.59
C MET A 571 24.61 -9.34 8.75
N GLY A 572 25.26 -8.21 9.07
CA GLY A 572 26.27 -8.10 10.11
C GLY A 572 25.78 -8.52 11.50
N PRO A 573 24.58 -8.11 11.95
CA PRO A 573 24.06 -8.53 13.26
C PRO A 573 23.93 -10.06 13.37
N GLY A 574 23.46 -10.74 12.32
CA GLY A 574 23.36 -12.20 12.27
C GLY A 574 24.72 -12.89 12.37
N VAL A 575 25.73 -12.39 11.65
CA VAL A 575 27.11 -12.90 11.72
C VAL A 575 27.70 -12.70 13.12
N VAL A 576 27.53 -11.52 13.72
CA VAL A 576 28.01 -11.24 15.07
C VAL A 576 27.34 -12.16 16.09
N ALA A 577 26.03 -12.36 15.98
CA ALA A 577 25.32 -13.29 16.85
C ALA A 577 25.83 -14.73 16.72
N ALA A 578 26.25 -15.17 15.52
CA ALA A 578 26.83 -16.49 15.31
C ALA A 578 28.18 -16.65 16.01
N ILE A 579 29.05 -15.62 15.91
CA ILE A 579 30.35 -15.60 16.60
C ILE A 579 30.15 -15.66 18.12
N GLU A 580 29.25 -14.82 18.65
CA GLU A 580 29.00 -14.73 20.09
C GLU A 580 28.34 -16.01 20.63
N ALA A 581 27.45 -16.64 19.87
CA ALA A 581 26.85 -17.94 20.21
C ALA A 581 27.89 -19.07 20.27
N ALA A 582 28.96 -18.98 19.47
CA ALA A 582 30.10 -19.89 19.53
C ALA A 582 31.06 -19.61 20.70
N GLY A 583 30.77 -18.62 21.56
CA GLY A 583 31.62 -18.22 22.69
C GLY A 583 32.87 -17.43 22.27
N LEU A 584 32.90 -16.92 21.03
CA LEU A 584 33.99 -16.16 20.46
C LEU A 584 33.68 -14.65 20.52
N LYS A 585 34.69 -13.78 20.30
CA LYS A 585 34.50 -12.32 20.32
C LYS A 585 34.53 -11.78 18.90
N ALA A 586 33.46 -11.10 18.48
CA ALA A 586 33.33 -10.54 17.12
C ALA A 586 34.53 -9.66 16.69
N LYS A 587 35.07 -8.87 17.63
CA LYS A 587 36.24 -8.00 17.40
C LYS A 587 37.49 -8.74 16.88
N ASP A 588 37.61 -10.03 17.15
CA ASP A 588 38.78 -10.83 16.78
C ASP A 588 38.71 -11.27 15.29
N PHE A 589 37.55 -11.12 14.65
CA PHE A 589 37.31 -11.52 13.25
C PHE A 589 37.37 -10.37 12.25
N GLY A 590 37.53 -9.12 12.72
CA GLY A 590 37.70 -7.94 11.88
C GLY A 590 36.65 -7.80 10.79
N ILE A 591 35.36 -7.80 11.17
CA ILE A 591 34.24 -7.76 10.21
C ILE A 591 34.31 -6.50 9.35
N CYS A 592 34.23 -6.66 8.03
CA CYS A 592 34.22 -5.57 7.05
C CYS A 592 33.22 -5.82 5.93
N GLY A 593 32.84 -4.76 5.22
CA GLY A 593 31.93 -4.85 4.09
C GLY A 593 31.68 -3.52 3.40
N ILE A 594 30.66 -3.49 2.55
CA ILE A 594 30.11 -2.27 1.97
C ILE A 594 28.68 -2.08 2.44
N CYS A 595 28.14 -0.88 2.30
CA CYS A 595 26.84 -0.51 2.85
C CYS A 595 26.89 -0.45 4.38
N ILE A 596 26.50 0.71 4.90
CA ILE A 596 26.35 0.87 6.33
C ILE A 596 24.97 1.48 6.59
N GLY A 597 24.41 1.09 7.71
CA GLY A 597 23.11 1.48 8.21
C GLY A 597 23.24 1.67 9.73
N PRO A 598 22.16 2.09 10.40
CA PRO A 598 22.19 2.33 11.85
C PRO A 598 22.76 1.13 12.64
N GLU A 599 22.36 -0.09 12.28
CA GLU A 599 22.82 -1.33 12.91
C GLU A 599 24.31 -1.57 12.67
N GLY A 600 24.80 -1.32 11.45
CA GLY A 600 26.22 -1.45 11.11
C GLY A 600 27.10 -0.43 11.84
N LEU A 601 26.64 0.82 11.96
CA LEU A 601 27.31 1.84 12.76
C LEU A 601 27.39 1.44 14.23
N ASP A 602 26.33 0.88 14.79
CA ASP A 602 26.33 0.41 16.17
C ASP A 602 27.33 -0.75 16.37
N LEU A 603 27.49 -1.63 15.39
CA LEU A 603 28.54 -2.66 15.45
C LEU A 603 29.96 -2.06 15.43
N ILE A 604 30.21 -1.02 14.64
CA ILE A 604 31.50 -0.30 14.63
C ILE A 604 31.74 0.39 15.97
N ARG A 605 30.75 1.14 16.49
CA ARG A 605 30.82 1.86 17.78
C ARG A 605 31.15 0.91 18.94
N ASN A 606 30.58 -0.29 18.92
CA ASN A 606 30.82 -1.30 19.93
C ASN A 606 32.09 -2.14 19.68
N GLY A 607 32.89 -1.80 18.66
CA GLY A 607 34.13 -2.51 18.30
C GLY A 607 33.90 -3.94 17.82
N LYS A 608 32.67 -4.30 17.44
CA LYS A 608 32.30 -5.62 16.91
C LYS A 608 32.57 -5.74 15.42
N MET A 609 32.73 -4.61 14.73
CA MET A 609 33.04 -4.50 13.32
C MET A 609 34.20 -3.53 13.11
N LEU A 610 35.09 -3.85 12.15
CA LEU A 610 36.30 -3.07 11.88
C LEU A 610 36.02 -1.84 11.01
N GLY A 611 35.09 -1.96 10.07
CA GLY A 611 34.64 -0.84 9.25
C GLY A 611 33.88 -1.25 7.99
N ALA A 612 33.20 -0.31 7.37
CA ALA A 612 32.56 -0.49 6.06
C ALA A 612 32.64 0.77 5.21
N VAL A 613 32.51 0.59 3.90
CA VAL A 613 32.33 1.71 2.98
C VAL A 613 30.86 2.13 2.98
N ALA A 614 30.58 3.34 3.42
CA ALA A 614 29.24 3.90 3.46
C ALA A 614 28.74 4.24 2.06
N GLN A 615 27.46 4.02 1.80
CA GLN A 615 26.86 4.41 0.53
C GLN A 615 26.43 5.89 0.57
N PRO A 616 26.73 6.68 -0.47
CA PRO A 616 26.31 8.08 -0.56
C PRO A 616 24.84 8.20 -1.01
N ALA A 617 23.93 7.54 -0.30
CA ALA A 617 22.52 7.41 -0.70
C ALA A 617 21.79 8.76 -0.70
N TYR A 618 21.94 9.50 0.40
CA TYR A 618 21.42 10.86 0.52
C TYR A 618 21.93 11.75 -0.63
N ASP A 619 23.24 11.71 -0.90
CA ASP A 619 23.88 12.54 -1.92
C ASP A 619 23.40 12.16 -3.33
N ALA A 620 23.20 10.87 -3.62
CA ALA A 620 22.69 10.42 -4.91
C ALA A 620 21.33 11.05 -5.24
N ALA A 621 20.42 11.07 -4.25
CA ALA A 621 19.10 11.66 -4.45
C ALA A 621 19.10 13.18 -4.49
N ALA A 622 19.91 13.82 -3.64
CA ALA A 622 20.09 15.27 -3.69
C ALA A 622 20.65 15.69 -5.07
N LEU A 623 21.72 15.05 -5.53
CA LEU A 623 22.33 15.35 -6.81
C LEU A 623 21.38 15.11 -8.00
N ALA A 624 20.55 14.07 -7.95
CA ALA A 624 19.53 13.83 -8.97
C ALA A 624 18.57 15.03 -9.10
N VAL A 625 18.03 15.52 -7.98
CA VAL A 625 17.14 16.69 -7.96
C VAL A 625 17.87 17.92 -8.47
N ARG A 626 19.09 18.18 -7.97
CA ARG A 626 19.89 19.33 -8.38
C ARG A 626 20.11 19.35 -9.89
N TYR A 627 20.52 18.23 -10.46
CA TYR A 627 20.89 18.14 -11.87
C TYR A 627 19.72 18.32 -12.80
N LEU A 628 18.58 17.74 -12.45
CA LEU A 628 17.35 17.94 -13.22
C LEU A 628 16.88 19.40 -13.13
N VAL A 629 16.85 19.99 -11.92
CA VAL A 629 16.35 21.36 -11.73
C VAL A 629 17.28 22.41 -12.34
N ASP A 630 18.60 22.26 -12.19
CA ASP A 630 19.58 23.15 -12.82
C ASP A 630 19.52 23.01 -14.35
N GLY A 631 19.38 21.79 -14.86
CA GLY A 631 19.18 21.52 -16.29
C GLY A 631 17.94 22.19 -16.86
N LEU A 632 16.79 22.08 -16.17
CA LEU A 632 15.54 22.74 -16.55
C LEU A 632 15.65 24.27 -16.60
N ARG A 633 16.53 24.85 -15.78
CA ARG A 633 16.77 26.30 -15.73
C ARG A 633 17.84 26.77 -16.72
N GLY A 634 18.47 25.85 -17.45
CA GLY A 634 19.62 26.16 -18.30
C GLY A 634 20.85 26.61 -17.50
N ASN A 635 20.89 26.31 -16.20
CA ASN A 635 22.07 26.57 -15.38
C ASN A 635 23.21 25.65 -15.83
N PRO A 636 24.47 26.09 -15.74
CA PRO A 636 25.59 25.20 -15.93
C PRO A 636 25.51 24.09 -14.87
N ILE A 637 25.46 22.84 -15.31
CA ILE A 637 25.53 21.70 -14.40
C ILE A 637 26.98 21.61 -13.92
N PRO A 638 27.27 21.91 -12.65
CA PRO A 638 28.64 21.90 -12.16
C PRO A 638 29.20 20.47 -12.21
N ALA A 639 30.48 20.30 -12.53
CA ALA A 639 31.15 19.01 -12.32
C ALA A 639 31.08 18.66 -10.82
N ILE A 640 30.66 17.44 -10.47
CA ILE A 640 30.35 17.10 -9.07
C ILE A 640 31.58 16.87 -8.17
N TRP A 641 31.33 17.21 -6.92
CA TRP A 641 31.83 16.76 -5.61
C TRP A 641 32.59 15.41 -5.59
N SER A 642 33.70 15.39 -4.82
CA SER A 642 34.54 14.24 -4.39
C SER A 642 34.65 13.05 -5.37
N PRO A 643 35.86 12.75 -5.87
CA PRO A 643 36.13 12.40 -7.27
C PRO A 643 35.14 11.40 -7.90
N ALA A 644 33.91 11.85 -8.19
CA ALA A 644 32.93 11.03 -8.88
C ALA A 644 33.30 10.98 -10.36
N GLU A 645 33.47 9.79 -10.90
CA GLU A 645 33.72 9.60 -12.33
C GLU A 645 32.40 9.75 -13.08
N VAL A 646 32.42 10.45 -14.22
CA VAL A 646 31.26 10.53 -15.10
C VAL A 646 31.57 9.79 -16.38
N VAL A 647 30.86 8.67 -16.58
CA VAL A 647 30.97 7.84 -17.78
C VAL A 647 29.65 7.82 -18.54
N ARG A 648 29.64 7.28 -19.77
CA ARG A 648 28.38 7.03 -20.46
C ARG A 648 27.59 5.96 -19.71
N ASN A 649 26.28 6.17 -19.51
CA ASN A 649 25.41 5.17 -18.88
C ASN A 649 25.41 3.88 -19.73
N PRO A 650 25.94 2.75 -19.23
CA PRO A 650 26.02 1.51 -20.00
C PRO A 650 24.70 0.73 -20.06
N TRP A 651 23.69 1.10 -19.25
CA TRP A 651 22.40 0.40 -19.20
C TRP A 651 21.32 1.08 -20.06
N ALA A 652 21.41 2.39 -20.27
CA ALA A 652 20.45 3.15 -21.06
C ALA A 652 20.93 3.37 -22.52
N ASP A 653 20.01 3.76 -23.40
CA ASP A 653 20.35 4.08 -24.80
C ASP A 653 21.28 5.32 -24.86
N ASP A 654 21.08 6.28 -23.95
CA ASP A 654 21.91 7.48 -23.77
C ASP A 654 21.85 8.05 -22.34
N GLY A 655 22.78 8.95 -22.02
CA GLY A 655 22.87 9.68 -20.76
C GLY A 655 24.15 9.42 -19.94
N ALA A 656 24.29 10.14 -18.82
CA ALA A 656 25.51 10.12 -18.01
C ALA A 656 25.34 9.24 -16.77
N PHE A 657 26.30 8.34 -16.51
CA PHE A 657 26.43 7.64 -15.24
C PHE A 657 27.45 8.38 -14.37
N VAL A 658 26.95 8.94 -13.27
CA VAL A 658 27.72 9.55 -12.20
C VAL A 658 28.03 8.49 -11.16
N VAL A 659 29.29 8.08 -11.10
CA VAL A 659 29.78 7.03 -10.22
C VAL A 659 30.24 7.65 -8.91
N LEU A 660 29.40 7.56 -7.88
CA LEU A 660 29.68 8.12 -6.57
C LEU A 660 30.63 7.24 -5.74
N GLN A 661 31.49 7.87 -4.96
CA GLN A 661 32.48 7.20 -4.12
C GLN A 661 32.10 7.31 -2.64
N GLY A 662 31.98 6.17 -1.98
CA GLY A 662 31.64 6.09 -0.55
C GLY A 662 32.84 6.29 0.38
N PRO A 663 32.68 6.99 1.52
CA PRO A 663 33.74 7.07 2.52
C PRO A 663 33.88 5.75 3.29
N LEU A 664 35.11 5.41 3.68
CA LEU A 664 35.38 4.28 4.57
C LEU A 664 35.22 4.73 6.03
N VAL A 665 34.30 4.09 6.75
CA VAL A 665 34.04 4.34 8.18
C VAL A 665 34.65 3.22 9.00
N PRO A 666 35.46 3.50 10.06
CA PRO A 666 35.78 4.81 10.64
C PRO A 666 37.03 5.52 10.06
N GLN A 667 37.76 4.94 9.11
CA GLN A 667 39.13 5.36 8.78
C GLN A 667 39.20 6.73 8.07
N GLU A 668 38.27 7.02 7.18
CA GLU A 668 38.18 8.29 6.45
C GLU A 668 37.18 9.25 7.09
N VAL A 669 36.13 8.70 7.71
CA VAL A 669 35.05 9.46 8.33
C VAL A 669 34.68 8.81 9.67
N SER A 670 34.48 9.63 10.70
CA SER A 670 34.05 9.16 12.03
C SER A 670 32.67 8.49 11.97
N PRO A 671 32.40 7.43 12.74
CA PRO A 671 31.05 6.86 12.88
C PRO A 671 30.00 7.85 13.39
N ASP A 672 30.43 8.92 14.04
CA ASP A 672 29.57 9.98 14.58
C ASP A 672 29.58 11.25 13.71
N ASP A 673 30.12 11.17 12.48
CA ASP A 673 30.10 12.30 11.56
C ASP A 673 28.63 12.62 11.19
N PRO A 674 28.16 13.86 11.37
CA PRO A 674 26.78 14.24 11.09
C PRO A 674 26.45 14.20 9.59
N ARG A 675 27.45 14.10 8.71
CA ARG A 675 27.26 13.96 7.26
C ARG A 675 26.89 12.54 6.85
N LEU A 676 27.10 11.54 7.72
CA LEU A 676 26.61 10.19 7.48
C LEU A 676 25.08 10.18 7.61
N TRP A 677 24.38 9.73 6.57
CA TRP A 677 22.92 9.79 6.53
C TRP A 677 22.29 8.99 7.67
N GLU A 678 22.95 7.92 8.11
CA GLU A 678 22.54 7.06 9.21
C GLU A 678 22.44 7.84 10.52
N ASN A 679 23.25 8.88 10.70
CA ASN A 679 23.21 9.77 11.87
C ASN A 679 22.19 10.89 11.72
N MET A 680 21.69 11.15 10.51
CA MET A 680 20.69 12.18 10.25
C MET A 680 19.26 11.77 10.64
N GLN A 681 19.04 10.52 11.10
CA GLN A 681 17.73 10.03 11.55
C GLN A 681 17.38 10.41 13.01
N ALA A 682 18.32 11.03 13.74
CA ALA A 682 18.20 11.27 15.18
C ALA A 682 17.58 12.64 15.57
N GLU A 683 17.14 13.47 14.61
CA GLU A 683 16.53 14.79 14.85
C GLU A 683 15.03 14.88 14.53
#